data_AF-A0A1Q3FA67-F1
#
_entry.id   AF-A0A1Q3FA67-F1
#
_cell.length_a   1.000
_cell.length_b   1.000
_cell.length_c   1.000
_cell.angle_alpha   90.00
_cell.angle_beta   90.00
_cell.angle_gamma   90.00
#
_symmetry.space_group_name_H-M   'P 1'
#
loop_
_entity.id
_entity.type
_entity.pdbx_description
1 polymer ?
#
loop_
_entity_poly.entity_id
_entity_poly.type
_entity_poly.pdbx_seq_one_letter_code
_entity_poly.pdbx_strand_id
1 'polypeptide(L)'
;NNQHVRITFRPRSNQARAMDVSGTGQLAIGIDLGTSYSSVGIYRRGKFEIIANGAGNHRIPSCVAFTDKTRLVGDDAVGQADLDPTNAVCEVKRALGGTAATRMRVQFRGETKQCHPEEIRGVLLGSLKTMAERKLGQRVGAAVVTVPAGFTDGQRQAMLDAAAIAGISVLRLVNEPTAAAISYGINKRLVGEQWVLVCSLGGGYLDVSILTVYNGVFEVKATSGDNELGGTDFDDRLVSHFGKEFGEKFGVDVGGSKQALRKLRKACEQAKRTLSYTSRATIEIEDLLEGHPLSTVLTRELFEDLCRDLFERIMLHVEMALRRARKDRFAIHEIMLVGESSRMPRVQIMLSEFFDRRSLASSINSDEAVVVGASIAAAILSGEKSPELQDILWLDVVPRSIALDCGEDAAPRILISRNSTVPIKVRHRVRNFRETQLLYEGESAIVGDNVLLGRLKIEGNFGEELEDVGLLFSTDTNGILQAVVEGNIELKATLDKGRLERFEIDRIVYEHKKILLETEKGEEEEKEQQIEKEQIAVLPVSSSGESDELAGTWDRFSEWLHCICIVTFDLELGQAMELIYPKHVTLTEQEKMNICYLAFPDSNSGCMGDSQFHIRLRVSPGSESSGLRREHADFNCHCMPVHRADPGHFWGFVYFRQIKDATLKRGYFQKSLVLLSRLPFVNLFYEICALIAPSFFASGEPTLEAVCDNICHWPSLMAGENLSLHLLGSIYEISIPKQNYKSLTTADKVNRESTTPPGSQTQIIASIHEIDIFKSLQFFLPHIHLLWELVLTGEPIVVTGTSPTDCAHMVQSLMSLISPLSYCAESRPYFTIHDTEFKEFTQNKHGHPSIILGVTNPFFAKTLQHWPHTIRLQDSAESQALLKQKQAVISGGVNVTNSGAEAAATLSKLSKIKQITNKLLDSSPGVYTQYKPFISKDKAFLKKILLGMKTERPPSVQSALLRRHLLELTQSFMIPLERYLASLMPLQKDISPFKSAPQPNPFKQEDFLATLEECGPQLTSSCKGDWEGLYKRFFASPNFKGWYETRHYELQQTLQALHMQTLSESNLAEWVKGKHEVEIVDMILRLKQKLTLCGSTQMAALPVQLNTKDTREQLLRHLDSMKRCLPDDLKQILNNI
;
A
#
# COMPACT_ATOMS: atom_id res chain seq x y z
N ASN A 1 -18.98 54.84 -35.57
CA ASN A 1 -17.67 55.37 -35.98
C ASN A 1 -16.97 55.90 -34.74
N ASN A 2 -15.88 55.35 -34.21
CA ASN A 2 -14.81 54.57 -34.81
C ASN A 2 -14.33 53.45 -33.88
N GLN A 3 -13.93 52.35 -34.50
CA GLN A 3 -13.27 51.19 -33.91
C GLN A 3 -11.91 51.58 -33.30
N HIS A 4 -11.61 51.09 -32.10
CA HIS A 4 -10.24 50.79 -31.71
C HIS A 4 -10.18 49.39 -31.13
N VAL A 5 -9.41 48.56 -31.83
CA VAL A 5 -9.06 47.17 -31.54
C VAL A 5 -8.39 47.10 -30.16
N ARG A 6 -8.96 46.32 -29.25
CA ARG A 6 -8.40 46.03 -27.92
C ARG A 6 -7.43 44.86 -28.06
N ILE A 7 -6.14 45.15 -28.24
CA ILE A 7 -5.06 44.18 -28.05
C ILE A 7 -4.81 44.06 -26.55
N THR A 8 -5.26 42.96 -25.94
CA THR A 8 -4.98 42.63 -24.54
C THR A 8 -3.57 42.03 -24.41
N PHE A 9 -2.60 42.85 -23.99
CA PHE A 9 -1.36 42.35 -23.40
C PHE A 9 -1.67 41.80 -22.01
N ARG A 10 -1.62 40.47 -21.84
CA ARG A 10 -1.50 39.84 -20.52
C ARG A 10 -0.01 39.83 -20.14
N PRO A 11 0.40 40.39 -18.99
CA PRO A 11 1.75 40.20 -18.49
C PRO A 11 1.91 38.74 -18.09
N ARG A 12 2.81 38.01 -18.76
CA ARG A 12 3.25 36.67 -18.33
C ARG A 12 4.10 36.84 -17.08
N SER A 13 3.47 36.74 -15.91
CA SER A 13 4.17 36.46 -14.66
C SER A 13 4.78 35.06 -14.72
N ASN A 14 5.92 34.89 -14.04
CA ASN A 14 6.69 33.65 -13.89
C ASN A 14 5.91 32.55 -13.13
N GLN A 15 4.75 32.14 -13.65
CA GLN A 15 4.39 30.74 -13.56
C GLN A 15 5.34 30.03 -14.51
N ALA A 16 6.37 29.39 -13.94
CA ALA A 16 6.85 28.16 -14.55
C ALA A 16 5.60 27.41 -14.99
N ARG A 17 5.53 26.99 -16.25
CA ARG A 17 4.53 26.02 -16.68
C ARG A 17 4.65 24.85 -15.69
N ALA A 18 3.82 24.85 -14.64
CA ALA A 18 3.18 23.65 -14.22
C ALA A 18 2.53 23.17 -15.50
N MET A 19 3.23 22.28 -16.21
CA MET A 19 2.52 21.35 -17.05
C MET A 19 1.44 20.81 -16.14
N ASP A 20 0.20 21.02 -16.55
CA ASP A 20 -0.95 20.41 -15.95
C ASP A 20 -0.64 18.91 -15.85
N VAL A 21 -0.26 18.45 -14.65
CA VAL A 21 -0.08 17.01 -14.36
C VAL A 21 -1.45 16.37 -14.13
N SER A 22 -2.53 17.08 -14.45
CA SER A 22 -3.85 16.50 -14.59
C SER A 22 -3.97 15.84 -15.97
N GLY A 23 -3.84 14.51 -15.99
CA GLY A 23 -4.36 13.67 -17.07
C GLY A 23 -3.33 13.17 -18.09
N THR A 24 -2.38 12.33 -17.65
CA THR A 24 -1.92 11.11 -18.36
C THR A 24 -0.87 10.42 -17.47
N GLY A 25 -1.02 9.12 -17.18
CA GLY A 25 -0.10 8.37 -16.33
C GLY A 25 1.28 8.21 -16.97
N GLN A 26 2.16 9.19 -16.81
CA GLN A 26 3.56 9.08 -17.23
C GLN A 26 4.32 8.13 -16.31
N LEU A 27 5.08 7.21 -16.90
CA LEU A 27 5.92 6.28 -16.17
C LEU A 27 7.00 7.03 -15.37
N ALA A 28 7.10 6.72 -14.08
CA ALA A 28 8.10 7.27 -13.17
C ALA A 28 9.11 6.20 -12.73
N ILE A 29 10.39 6.56 -12.70
CA ILE A 29 11.49 5.70 -12.24
C ILE A 29 12.16 6.28 -10.98
N GLY A 30 12.77 5.44 -10.16
CA GLY A 30 13.64 5.84 -9.06
C GLY A 30 15.09 5.83 -9.52
N ILE A 31 15.83 6.92 -9.31
CA ILE A 31 17.25 7.01 -9.66
C ILE A 31 18.06 7.30 -8.40
N ASP A 32 18.97 6.39 -8.08
CA ASP A 32 20.05 6.67 -7.15
C ASP A 32 21.25 7.24 -7.92
N LEU A 33 21.51 8.54 -7.77
CA LEU A 33 22.59 9.21 -8.49
C LEU A 33 23.81 9.42 -7.58
N GLY A 34 24.52 8.33 -7.27
CA GLY A 34 25.68 8.36 -6.38
C GLY A 34 26.91 9.09 -6.95
N THR A 35 27.96 9.19 -6.11
CA THR A 35 29.23 9.82 -6.51
C THR A 35 30.02 8.93 -7.45
N SER A 36 30.23 7.67 -7.07
CA SER A 36 31.05 6.71 -7.83
C SER A 36 30.19 5.77 -8.69
N TYR A 37 29.01 5.36 -8.21
CA TYR A 37 28.06 4.52 -8.95
C TYR A 37 26.65 5.12 -8.89
N SER A 38 25.88 4.88 -9.95
CA SER A 38 24.48 5.25 -10.06
C SER A 38 23.64 4.04 -10.44
N SER A 39 22.39 4.01 -10.00
CA SER A 39 21.46 2.91 -10.22
C SER A 39 20.09 3.47 -10.58
N VAL A 40 19.32 2.73 -11.37
CA VAL A 40 17.94 3.09 -11.71
C VAL A 40 17.03 1.88 -11.48
N GLY A 41 15.86 2.15 -10.91
CA GLY A 41 14.86 1.14 -10.63
C GLY A 41 13.46 1.63 -10.93
N ILE A 42 12.53 0.70 -10.92
CA ILE A 42 11.11 0.94 -11.08
C ILE A 42 10.35 0.11 -10.05
N TYR A 43 9.29 0.68 -9.48
CA TYR A 43 8.33 -0.08 -8.70
C TYR A 43 7.04 -0.20 -9.51
N ARG A 44 6.63 -1.44 -9.83
CA ARG A 44 5.46 -1.73 -10.66
C ARG A 44 4.85 -3.06 -10.24
N ARG A 45 3.51 -3.12 -10.14
CA ARG A 45 2.79 -4.37 -9.80
C ARG A 45 3.25 -4.97 -8.46
N GLY A 46 3.47 -4.13 -7.45
CA GLY A 46 3.84 -4.57 -6.10
C GLY A 46 5.30 -5.01 -5.92
N LYS A 47 6.16 -4.88 -6.94
CA LYS A 47 7.58 -5.23 -6.89
C LYS A 47 8.46 -4.07 -7.31
N PHE A 48 9.64 -3.98 -6.71
CA PHE A 48 10.74 -3.18 -7.27
C PHE A 48 11.58 -4.05 -8.22
N GLU A 49 12.09 -3.44 -9.28
CA GLU A 49 13.09 -4.01 -10.19
C GLU A 49 14.20 -2.98 -10.37
N ILE A 50 15.45 -3.39 -10.19
CA ILE A 50 16.62 -2.55 -10.50
C ILE A 50 17.06 -2.90 -11.93
N ILE A 51 17.17 -1.90 -12.78
CA ILE A 51 17.42 -2.09 -14.20
C ILE A 51 18.92 -2.21 -14.43
N ALA A 52 19.34 -3.31 -15.04
CA ALA A 52 20.72 -3.55 -15.44
C ALA A 52 21.04 -2.95 -16.83
N ASN A 53 22.32 -2.64 -17.06
CA ASN A 53 22.82 -2.30 -18.40
C ASN A 53 22.91 -3.54 -19.32
N GLY A 54 23.39 -3.33 -20.56
CA GLY A 54 23.55 -4.41 -21.55
C GLY A 54 24.50 -5.54 -21.12
N ALA A 55 25.38 -5.28 -20.16
CA ALA A 55 26.29 -6.27 -19.58
C ALA A 55 25.73 -6.98 -18.32
N GLY A 56 24.50 -6.64 -17.89
CA GLY A 56 23.89 -7.19 -16.69
C GLY A 56 24.28 -6.48 -15.38
N ASN A 57 24.99 -5.34 -15.45
CA ASN A 57 25.38 -4.58 -14.26
C ASN A 57 24.23 -3.66 -13.81
N HIS A 58 23.80 -3.80 -12.55
CA HIS A 58 22.80 -2.93 -11.91
C HIS A 58 23.39 -1.59 -11.41
N ARG A 59 24.71 -1.53 -11.27
CA ARG A 59 25.45 -0.34 -10.84
C ARG A 59 26.26 0.20 -12.01
N ILE A 60 26.01 1.45 -12.34
CA ILE A 60 26.64 2.12 -13.48
C ILE A 60 27.67 3.11 -12.94
N PRO A 61 28.95 3.00 -13.32
CA PRO A 61 29.96 3.98 -12.92
C PRO A 61 29.51 5.40 -13.28
N SER A 62 29.66 6.33 -12.34
CA SER A 62 29.27 7.72 -12.50
C SER A 62 30.38 8.49 -13.22
N CYS A 63 30.68 8.06 -14.44
CA CYS A 63 31.72 8.61 -15.29
C CYS A 63 31.20 8.86 -16.71
N VAL A 64 31.65 9.95 -17.31
CA VAL A 64 31.35 10.34 -18.69
C VAL A 64 32.65 10.63 -19.41
N ALA A 65 32.88 9.99 -20.55
CA ALA A 65 34.04 10.25 -21.40
C ALA A 65 33.63 10.86 -22.74
N PHE A 66 34.45 11.78 -23.22
CA PHE A 66 34.24 12.48 -24.47
C PHE A 66 35.22 11.94 -25.51
N THR A 67 34.68 11.47 -26.63
CA THR A 67 35.48 11.04 -27.78
C THR A 67 35.25 11.99 -28.95
N ASP A 68 35.98 11.83 -30.05
CA ASP A 68 35.76 12.64 -31.25
C ASP A 68 34.37 12.43 -31.88
N LYS A 69 33.69 11.32 -31.59
CA LYS A 69 32.39 11.00 -32.21
C LYS A 69 31.23 11.09 -31.23
N THR A 70 31.37 10.48 -30.05
CA THR A 70 30.27 10.23 -29.11
C THR A 70 30.67 10.50 -27.66
N ARG A 71 29.67 10.48 -26.76
CA ARG A 71 29.85 10.56 -25.31
C ARG A 71 29.61 9.17 -24.72
N LEU A 72 30.63 8.61 -24.08
CA LEU A 72 30.55 7.33 -23.39
C LEU A 72 30.12 7.56 -21.94
N VAL A 73 29.39 6.61 -21.36
CA VAL A 73 28.89 6.69 -19.98
C VAL A 73 29.08 5.33 -19.30
N GLY A 74 29.37 5.31 -18.01
CA GLY A 74 29.45 4.07 -17.25
C GLY A 74 30.74 3.30 -17.51
N ASP A 75 30.62 1.98 -17.66
CA ASP A 75 31.75 1.07 -17.85
C ASP A 75 32.63 1.47 -19.06
N ASP A 76 32.01 1.89 -20.17
CA ASP A 76 32.71 2.34 -21.38
C ASP A 76 33.52 3.62 -21.12
N ALA A 77 32.98 4.54 -20.33
CA ALA A 77 33.69 5.76 -19.94
C ALA A 77 34.87 5.46 -19.02
N VAL A 78 34.74 4.47 -18.14
CA VAL A 78 35.83 4.01 -17.27
C VAL A 78 36.95 3.36 -18.08
N GLY A 79 36.61 2.53 -19.07
CA GLY A 79 37.58 1.96 -20.01
C GLY A 79 38.33 3.05 -20.79
N GLN A 80 37.60 4.05 -21.30
CA GLN A 80 38.22 5.18 -21.98
C GLN A 80 39.10 6.01 -21.05
N ALA A 81 38.70 6.21 -19.80
CA ALA A 81 39.48 6.97 -18.83
C ALA A 81 40.84 6.32 -18.50
N ASP A 82 40.96 4.99 -18.63
CA ASP A 82 42.24 4.29 -18.46
C ASP A 82 43.24 4.61 -19.59
N LEU A 83 42.73 4.95 -20.78
CA LEU A 83 43.52 5.34 -21.96
C LEU A 83 43.74 6.85 -22.03
N ASP A 84 42.68 7.63 -21.87
CA ASP A 84 42.66 9.09 -21.91
C ASP A 84 41.95 9.65 -20.66
N PRO A 85 42.68 9.81 -19.55
CA PRO A 85 42.12 10.36 -18.32
C PRO A 85 41.82 11.86 -18.43
N THR A 86 42.23 12.55 -19.50
CA THR A 86 41.99 13.99 -19.66
C THR A 86 40.62 14.31 -20.25
N ASN A 87 40.06 13.41 -21.07
CA ASN A 87 38.73 13.56 -21.65
C ASN A 87 37.65 12.71 -20.95
N ALA A 88 37.97 12.10 -19.82
CA ALA A 88 37.00 11.41 -18.98
C ALA A 88 36.81 12.13 -17.64
N VAL A 89 35.55 12.32 -17.27
CA VAL A 89 35.13 13.04 -16.07
C VAL A 89 34.30 12.10 -15.20
N CYS A 90 34.85 11.73 -14.04
CA CYS A 90 34.18 10.88 -13.06
C CYS A 90 33.95 11.65 -11.74
N GLU A 91 33.08 11.15 -10.87
CA GLU A 91 32.92 11.58 -9.46
C GLU A 91 32.54 13.07 -9.27
N VAL A 92 31.77 13.60 -10.22
CA VAL A 92 31.41 15.02 -10.31
C VAL A 92 30.39 15.48 -9.24
N LYS A 93 29.81 14.58 -8.45
CA LYS A 93 28.73 14.92 -7.51
C LYS A 93 29.10 16.05 -6.55
N ARG A 94 30.35 16.09 -6.07
CA ARG A 94 30.89 17.15 -5.19
C ARG A 94 31.00 18.53 -5.85
N ALA A 95 31.11 18.56 -7.17
CA ALA A 95 31.25 19.78 -7.95
C ALA A 95 29.92 20.49 -8.24
N LEU A 96 28.77 19.83 -8.00
CA LEU A 96 27.45 20.40 -8.25
C LEU A 96 27.19 21.64 -7.39
N GLY A 97 26.54 22.65 -7.97
CA GLY A 97 26.24 23.91 -7.29
C GLY A 97 27.49 24.75 -6.95
N GLY A 98 28.66 24.37 -7.50
CA GLY A 98 29.91 25.12 -7.38
C GLY A 98 29.94 26.38 -8.26
N THR A 99 30.98 27.20 -8.10
CA THR A 99 31.15 28.44 -8.86
C THR A 99 31.65 28.18 -10.29
N ALA A 100 31.71 29.21 -11.14
CA ALA A 100 32.20 29.12 -12.52
C ALA A 100 33.63 28.54 -12.66
N ALA A 101 34.45 28.56 -11.60
CA ALA A 101 35.77 27.92 -11.55
C ALA A 101 35.70 26.38 -11.59
N THR A 102 34.53 25.80 -11.36
CA THR A 102 34.28 24.35 -11.28
C THR A 102 34.02 23.72 -12.66
N ARG A 103 34.12 24.50 -13.75
CA ARG A 103 33.89 24.00 -15.12
C ARG A 103 34.97 23.00 -15.55
N MET A 104 34.54 21.88 -16.11
CA MET A 104 35.45 20.87 -16.64
C MET A 104 35.81 21.17 -18.08
N ARG A 105 37.10 21.11 -18.40
CA ARG A 105 37.59 21.22 -19.76
C ARG A 105 37.71 19.83 -20.38
N VAL A 106 37.03 19.63 -21.51
CA VAL A 106 37.08 18.38 -22.27
C VAL A 106 37.26 18.69 -23.76
N GLN A 107 37.88 17.78 -24.50
CA GLN A 107 37.98 17.84 -25.95
C GLN A 107 36.88 16.99 -26.56
N PHE A 108 36.07 17.57 -27.44
CA PHE A 108 34.96 16.88 -28.09
C PHE A 108 34.84 17.36 -29.53
N ARG A 109 34.90 16.44 -30.50
CA ARG A 109 34.85 16.72 -31.94
C ARG A 109 35.91 17.74 -32.39
N GLY A 110 37.13 17.63 -31.88
CA GLY A 110 38.24 18.55 -32.20
C GLY A 110 38.17 19.94 -31.53
N GLU A 111 37.11 20.25 -30.78
CA GLU A 111 36.95 21.52 -30.06
C GLU A 111 37.17 21.35 -28.55
N THR A 112 37.75 22.36 -27.90
CA THR A 112 37.82 22.41 -26.44
C THR A 112 36.51 22.97 -25.88
N LYS A 113 35.75 22.14 -25.16
CA LYS A 113 34.50 22.53 -24.49
C LYS A 113 34.72 22.73 -23.00
N GLN A 114 34.00 23.71 -22.44
CA GLN A 114 33.86 23.89 -21.00
C GLN A 114 32.47 23.43 -20.59
N CYS A 115 32.40 22.34 -19.83
CA CYS A 115 31.15 21.75 -19.38
C CYS A 115 30.88 22.11 -17.92
N HIS A 116 29.61 22.38 -17.64
CA HIS A 116 29.11 22.52 -16.29
C HIS A 116 28.96 21.15 -15.60
N PRO A 117 29.15 21.04 -14.27
CA PRO A 117 28.87 19.81 -13.54
C PRO A 117 27.47 19.24 -13.79
N GLU A 118 26.48 20.13 -13.90
CA GLU A 118 25.08 19.81 -14.21
C GLU A 118 24.92 19.18 -15.60
N GLU A 119 25.72 19.60 -16.58
CA GLU A 119 25.73 19.01 -17.92
C GLU A 119 26.26 17.58 -17.89
N ILE A 120 27.38 17.35 -17.19
CA ILE A 120 27.96 16.00 -17.06
C ILE A 120 26.96 15.05 -16.38
N ARG A 121 26.31 15.52 -15.31
CA ARG A 121 25.30 14.73 -14.61
C ARG A 121 24.02 14.55 -15.44
N GLY A 122 23.65 15.53 -16.26
CA GLY A 122 22.56 15.43 -17.23
C GLY A 122 22.82 14.37 -18.30
N VAL A 123 24.05 14.24 -18.80
CA VAL A 123 24.44 13.17 -19.72
C VAL A 123 24.29 11.79 -19.07
N LEU A 124 24.74 11.64 -17.83
CA LEU A 124 24.60 10.39 -17.06
C LEU A 124 23.11 10.04 -16.83
N LEU A 125 22.30 11.02 -16.38
CA LEU A 125 20.86 10.84 -16.20
C LEU A 125 20.14 10.47 -17.50
N GLY A 126 20.53 11.08 -18.63
CA GLY A 126 20.01 10.75 -19.94
C GLY A 126 20.29 9.29 -20.31
N SER A 127 21.52 8.81 -20.07
CA SER A 127 21.88 7.41 -20.30
C SER A 127 21.09 6.44 -19.43
N LEU A 128 20.92 6.73 -18.13
CA LEU A 128 20.11 5.92 -17.21
C LEU A 128 18.63 5.87 -17.64
N LYS A 129 18.09 7.00 -18.12
CA LYS A 129 16.75 7.08 -18.70
C LYS A 129 16.64 6.20 -19.93
N THR A 130 17.54 6.33 -20.91
CA THR A 130 17.53 5.51 -22.13
C THR A 130 17.64 4.02 -21.80
N MET A 131 18.45 3.67 -20.80
CA MET A 131 18.55 2.29 -20.29
C MET A 131 17.21 1.79 -19.75
N ALA A 132 16.51 2.61 -18.96
CA ALA A 132 15.18 2.27 -18.45
C ALA A 132 14.13 2.18 -19.58
N GLU A 133 14.13 3.10 -20.54
CA GLU A 133 13.23 3.11 -21.69
C GLU A 133 13.39 1.84 -22.53
N ARG A 134 14.63 1.43 -22.81
CA ARG A 134 14.94 0.20 -23.55
C ARG A 134 14.44 -1.05 -22.84
N LYS A 135 14.62 -1.13 -21.52
CA LYS A 135 14.14 -2.27 -20.72
C LYS A 135 12.62 -2.33 -20.65
N LEU A 136 11.97 -1.17 -20.56
CA LEU A 136 10.53 -1.07 -20.31
C LEU A 136 9.69 -1.04 -21.60
N GLY A 137 10.31 -0.80 -22.76
CA GLY A 137 9.63 -0.69 -24.05
C GLY A 137 8.71 0.54 -24.17
N GLN A 138 8.87 1.52 -23.29
CA GLN A 138 8.04 2.73 -23.22
C GLN A 138 8.89 3.93 -22.79
N ARG A 139 8.48 5.14 -23.20
CA ARG A 139 9.18 6.38 -22.82
C ARG A 139 9.02 6.69 -21.33
N VAL A 140 10.09 7.18 -20.72
CA VAL A 140 10.15 7.59 -19.32
C VAL A 140 10.12 9.11 -19.25
N GLY A 141 9.02 9.66 -18.72
CA GLY A 141 8.82 11.11 -18.63
C GLY A 141 9.23 11.71 -17.28
N ALA A 142 9.19 10.90 -16.21
CA ALA A 142 9.32 11.38 -14.85
C ALA A 142 10.26 10.51 -14.00
N ALA A 143 10.84 11.09 -12.94
CA ALA A 143 11.66 10.35 -11.99
C ALA A 143 11.61 10.94 -10.57
N VAL A 144 11.93 10.11 -9.59
CA VAL A 144 12.42 10.54 -8.28
C VAL A 144 13.93 10.35 -8.25
N VAL A 145 14.66 11.38 -7.83
CA VAL A 145 16.13 11.37 -7.83
C VAL A 145 16.63 11.54 -6.40
N THR A 146 17.61 10.74 -5.99
CA THR A 146 18.18 10.82 -4.64
C THR A 146 19.26 11.88 -4.52
N VAL A 147 19.36 12.48 -3.33
CA VAL A 147 20.42 13.44 -2.97
C VAL A 147 20.90 13.20 -1.53
N PRO A 148 22.16 13.53 -1.20
CA PRO A 148 22.63 13.53 0.18
C PRO A 148 21.75 14.43 1.05
N ALA A 149 21.52 14.04 2.30
CA ALA A 149 20.69 14.82 3.22
C ALA A 149 21.31 16.21 3.46
N GLY A 150 22.64 16.28 3.55
CA GLY A 150 23.42 17.52 3.71
C GLY A 150 23.54 18.42 2.46
N PHE A 151 22.90 18.08 1.34
CA PHE A 151 22.92 18.94 0.15
C PHE A 151 22.30 20.31 0.42
N THR A 152 23.03 21.36 0.03
CA THR A 152 22.56 22.74 0.08
C THR A 152 21.45 23.00 -0.94
N ASP A 153 20.75 24.13 -0.79
CA ASP A 153 19.75 24.57 -1.77
C ASP A 153 20.32 24.65 -3.20
N GLY A 154 21.55 25.18 -3.35
CA GLY A 154 22.24 25.30 -4.63
C GLY A 154 22.51 23.94 -5.28
N GLN A 155 22.97 22.96 -4.49
CA GLN A 155 23.21 21.60 -4.96
C GLN A 155 21.92 20.87 -5.35
N ARG A 156 20.84 21.05 -4.59
CA ARG A 156 19.51 20.51 -4.92
C ARG A 156 18.98 21.10 -6.22
N GLN A 157 19.14 22.40 -6.43
CA GLN A 157 18.76 23.04 -7.68
C GLN A 157 19.60 22.54 -8.87
N ALA A 158 20.92 22.45 -8.71
CA ALA A 158 21.82 21.92 -9.73
C ALA A 158 21.43 20.50 -10.17
N MET A 159 20.93 19.68 -9.24
CA MET A 159 20.35 18.37 -9.57
C MET A 159 19.06 18.43 -10.39
N LEU A 160 18.17 19.38 -10.09
CA LEU A 160 16.97 19.62 -10.90
C LEU A 160 17.34 20.10 -12.31
N ASP A 161 18.36 20.96 -12.42
CA ASP A 161 18.85 21.48 -13.70
C ASP A 161 19.49 20.36 -14.54
N ALA A 162 20.28 19.47 -13.92
CA ALA A 162 20.81 18.27 -14.57
C ALA A 162 19.70 17.34 -15.09
N ALA A 163 18.62 17.15 -14.32
CA ALA A 163 17.47 16.36 -14.76
C ALA A 163 16.70 17.04 -15.91
N ALA A 164 16.59 18.37 -15.89
CA ALA A 164 16.01 19.13 -16.99
C ALA A 164 16.83 18.98 -18.28
N ILE A 165 18.17 18.98 -18.18
CA ILE A 165 19.10 18.71 -19.29
C ILE A 165 18.84 17.31 -19.89
N ALA A 166 18.61 16.30 -19.03
CA ALA A 166 18.27 14.93 -19.44
C ALA A 166 16.83 14.78 -19.99
N GLY A 167 16.00 15.83 -19.92
CA GLY A 167 14.59 15.77 -20.30
C GLY A 167 13.77 14.84 -19.41
N ILE A 168 14.03 14.85 -18.10
CA ILE A 168 13.31 14.11 -17.06
C ILE A 168 12.56 15.12 -16.18
N SER A 169 11.26 14.88 -15.95
CA SER A 169 10.49 15.63 -14.95
C SER A 169 10.74 15.06 -13.56
N VAL A 170 11.38 15.82 -12.67
CA VAL A 170 11.62 15.36 -11.29
C VAL A 170 10.35 15.53 -10.46
N LEU A 171 9.73 14.43 -10.08
CA LEU A 171 8.55 14.43 -9.20
C LEU A 171 8.93 14.88 -7.79
N ARG A 172 10.06 14.37 -7.29
CA ARG A 172 10.61 14.73 -5.98
C ARG A 172 12.10 14.41 -5.89
N LEU A 173 12.85 15.25 -5.18
CA LEU A 173 14.16 14.90 -4.64
C LEU A 173 13.96 14.23 -3.28
N VAL A 174 14.54 13.04 -3.10
CA VAL A 174 14.46 12.31 -1.83
C VAL A 174 15.85 12.19 -1.22
N ASN A 175 15.96 12.45 0.08
CA ASN A 175 17.25 12.28 0.76
C ASN A 175 17.64 10.79 0.79
N GLU A 176 18.89 10.47 0.48
CA GLU A 176 19.42 9.09 0.49
C GLU A 176 19.09 8.30 1.77
N PRO A 177 19.31 8.83 3.00
CA PRO A 177 18.94 8.09 4.21
C PRO A 177 17.42 7.90 4.37
N THR A 178 16.61 8.82 3.84
CA THR A 178 15.14 8.71 3.84
C THR A 178 14.68 7.65 2.84
N ALA A 179 15.27 7.58 1.65
CA ALA A 179 15.02 6.52 0.67
C ALA A 179 15.36 5.14 1.27
N ALA A 180 16.52 5.01 1.91
CA ALA A 180 16.89 3.76 2.57
C ALA A 180 15.91 3.38 3.70
N ALA A 181 15.46 4.34 4.51
CA ALA A 181 14.44 4.10 5.53
C ALA A 181 13.11 3.62 4.93
N ILE A 182 12.67 4.20 3.81
CA ILE A 182 11.46 3.74 3.09
C ILE A 182 11.64 2.30 2.62
N SER A 183 12.79 1.96 2.02
CA SER A 183 13.10 0.59 1.60
C SER A 183 13.11 -0.40 2.77
N TYR A 184 13.47 0.03 3.97
CA TYR A 184 13.45 -0.78 5.18
C TYR A 184 12.02 -1.02 5.69
N GLY A 185 11.25 0.06 5.83
CA GLY A 185 9.99 0.02 6.56
C GLY A 185 8.82 -0.55 5.75
N ILE A 186 8.90 -0.59 4.42
CA ILE A 186 7.82 -1.12 3.56
C ILE A 186 7.48 -2.59 3.86
N ASN A 187 8.48 -3.40 4.21
CA ASN A 187 8.31 -4.85 4.42
C ASN A 187 8.22 -5.25 5.91
N LYS A 188 8.35 -4.29 6.84
CA LYS A 188 8.34 -4.57 8.28
C LYS A 188 7.04 -4.10 8.93
N ARG A 189 6.31 -5.02 9.56
CA ARG A 189 5.24 -4.69 10.51
C ARG A 189 5.87 -4.26 11.84
N LEU A 190 6.27 -2.99 11.91
CA LEU A 190 6.79 -2.41 13.14
C LEU A 190 5.65 -2.21 14.13
N VAL A 191 5.81 -2.75 15.34
CA VAL A 191 4.88 -2.55 16.45
C VAL A 191 5.31 -1.28 17.20
N GLY A 192 4.42 -0.30 17.26
CA GLY A 192 4.68 1.00 17.90
C GLY A 192 5.62 1.91 17.11
N GLU A 193 5.96 3.05 17.72
CA GLU A 193 6.94 4.00 17.16
C GLU A 193 8.36 3.50 17.41
N GLN A 194 9.13 3.34 16.33
CA GLN A 194 10.51 2.87 16.38
C GLN A 194 11.45 4.00 16.00
N TRP A 195 12.54 4.16 16.74
CA TRP A 195 13.60 5.11 16.41
C TRP A 195 14.68 4.40 15.60
N VAL A 196 14.93 4.88 14.39
CA VAL A 196 15.87 4.28 13.46
C VAL A 196 16.98 5.28 13.18
N LEU A 197 18.23 4.82 13.29
CA LEU A 197 19.39 5.56 12.82
C LEU A 197 19.82 5.00 11.47
N VAL A 198 19.93 5.86 10.46
CA VAL A 198 20.46 5.51 9.15
C VAL A 198 21.81 6.21 8.98
N CYS A 199 22.87 5.42 8.83
CA CYS A 199 24.21 5.89 8.51
C CYS A 199 24.53 5.53 7.05
N SER A 200 24.46 6.52 6.18
CA SER A 200 24.79 6.42 4.75
C SER A 200 26.22 6.88 4.54
N LEU A 201 27.14 5.95 4.25
CA LEU A 201 28.53 6.24 3.91
C LEU A 201 28.78 5.78 2.47
N GLY A 202 28.67 6.74 1.54
CA GLY A 202 28.81 6.50 0.11
C GLY A 202 30.24 6.68 -0.41
N GLY A 203 30.34 6.94 -1.71
CA GLY A 203 31.62 7.24 -2.37
C GLY A 203 32.18 8.61 -2.01
N GLY A 204 31.33 9.61 -1.74
CA GLY A 204 31.81 10.98 -1.45
C GLY A 204 31.04 11.76 -0.38
N TYR A 205 30.06 11.15 0.29
CA TYR A 205 29.28 11.81 1.33
C TYR A 205 29.04 10.85 2.49
N LEU A 206 28.99 11.43 3.70
CA LEU A 206 28.48 10.80 4.90
C LEU A 206 27.21 11.53 5.32
N ASP A 207 26.11 10.80 5.45
CA ASP A 207 24.88 11.29 6.07
C ASP A 207 24.45 10.37 7.20
N VAL A 208 24.17 10.94 8.36
CA VAL A 208 23.58 10.28 9.52
C VAL A 208 22.24 10.93 9.84
N SER A 209 21.16 10.17 9.67
CA SER A 209 19.80 10.63 9.97
C SER A 209 19.15 9.78 11.04
N ILE A 210 18.44 10.43 11.94
CA ILE A 210 17.60 9.78 12.95
C ILE A 210 16.16 10.04 12.57
N LEU A 211 15.41 8.96 12.41
CA LEU A 211 14.02 8.99 11.99
C LEU A 211 13.16 8.23 13.00
N THR A 212 11.89 8.62 13.10
CA THR A 212 10.87 7.75 13.67
C THR A 212 10.10 7.07 12.55
N VAL A 213 9.88 5.77 12.73
CA VAL A 213 9.07 4.96 11.84
C VAL A 213 7.89 4.42 12.63
N TYR A 214 6.69 4.82 12.23
CA TYR A 214 5.46 4.33 12.83
C TYR A 214 4.38 4.24 11.76
N ASN A 215 3.74 3.08 11.63
CA ASN A 215 2.52 2.95 10.83
C ASN A 215 2.62 3.43 9.36
N GLY A 216 3.77 3.22 8.70
CA GLY A 216 4.03 3.69 7.33
C GLY A 216 4.46 5.15 7.24
N VAL A 217 4.52 5.87 8.37
CA VAL A 217 5.04 7.24 8.45
C VAL A 217 6.53 7.21 8.79
N PHE A 218 7.34 7.83 7.95
CA PHE A 218 8.78 8.01 8.11
C PHE A 218 9.07 9.48 8.37
N GLU A 219 9.40 9.84 9.60
CA GLU A 219 9.62 11.23 9.97
C GLU A 219 11.08 11.43 10.39
N VAL A 220 11.84 12.21 9.60
CA VAL A 220 13.20 12.60 9.97
C VAL A 220 13.13 13.57 11.15
N LYS A 221 13.81 13.24 12.24
CA LYS A 221 13.88 14.09 13.44
C LYS A 221 15.15 14.94 13.46
N ALA A 222 16.26 14.38 12.99
CA ALA A 222 17.51 15.11 12.86
C ALA A 222 18.40 14.50 11.79
N THR A 223 19.23 15.33 11.19
CA THR A 223 20.30 14.89 10.30
C THR A 223 21.63 15.57 10.64
N SER A 224 22.72 14.88 10.39
CA SER A 224 24.09 15.38 10.44
C SER A 224 24.90 14.69 9.36
N GLY A 225 25.88 15.36 8.77
CA GLY A 225 26.65 14.77 7.69
C GLY A 225 27.86 15.61 7.33
N ASP A 226 28.66 15.05 6.43
CA ASP A 226 29.93 15.57 5.97
C ASP A 226 30.02 15.45 4.45
N ASN A 227 30.18 16.59 3.78
CA ASN A 227 30.20 16.68 2.32
C ASN A 227 31.56 16.32 1.72
N GLU A 228 32.58 16.13 2.56
CA GLU A 228 33.98 15.84 2.20
C GLU A 228 34.46 14.58 2.93
N LEU A 229 33.58 13.60 3.06
CA LEU A 229 33.88 12.30 3.65
C LEU A 229 33.13 11.17 2.95
N GLY A 230 33.85 10.22 2.38
CA GLY A 230 33.33 9.06 1.67
C GLY A 230 34.45 8.17 1.17
N GLY A 231 34.10 7.13 0.42
CA GLY A 231 35.02 6.12 -0.12
C GLY A 231 36.24 6.69 -0.84
N THR A 232 36.09 7.79 -1.57
CA THR A 232 37.16 8.45 -2.34
C THR A 232 38.23 9.04 -1.43
N ASP A 233 37.87 9.55 -0.26
CA ASP A 233 38.84 10.15 0.66
C ASP A 233 39.71 9.07 1.32
N PHE A 234 39.15 7.86 1.55
CA PHE A 234 39.94 6.70 1.96
C PHE A 234 40.92 6.28 0.86
N ASP A 235 40.51 6.32 -0.40
CA ASP A 235 41.39 6.05 -1.54
C ASP A 235 42.50 7.11 -1.64
N ASP A 236 42.18 8.38 -1.40
CA ASP A 236 43.15 9.48 -1.40
C ASP A 236 44.25 9.31 -0.35
N ARG A 237 43.93 8.75 0.83
CA ARG A 237 44.92 8.42 1.86
C ARG A 237 45.91 7.37 1.36
N LEU A 238 45.40 6.32 0.72
CA LEU A 238 46.23 5.26 0.15
C LEU A 238 47.08 5.75 -1.02
N VAL A 239 46.48 6.51 -1.95
CA VAL A 239 47.19 7.10 -3.10
C VAL A 239 48.29 8.03 -2.64
N SER A 240 48.04 8.87 -1.62
CA SER A 240 49.04 9.77 -1.07
C SER A 240 50.18 9.02 -0.37
N HIS A 241 49.87 7.95 0.35
CA HIS A 241 50.86 7.11 1.03
C HIS A 241 51.78 6.41 0.02
N PHE A 242 51.20 5.65 -0.91
CA PHE A 242 51.98 4.90 -1.90
C PHE A 242 52.63 5.79 -2.96
N GLY A 243 52.04 6.95 -3.27
CA GLY A 243 52.68 7.95 -4.13
C GLY A 243 53.95 8.52 -3.50
N LYS A 244 53.94 8.79 -2.19
CA LYS A 244 55.14 9.20 -1.44
C LYS A 244 56.17 8.10 -1.35
N GLU A 245 55.76 6.88 -0.99
CA GLU A 245 56.66 5.72 -0.91
C GLU A 245 57.35 5.46 -2.26
N PHE A 246 56.60 5.54 -3.37
CA PHE A 246 57.14 5.40 -4.72
C PHE A 246 58.12 6.53 -5.06
N GLY A 247 57.78 7.78 -4.73
CA GLY A 247 58.65 8.93 -4.94
C GLY A 247 59.95 8.87 -4.12
N GLU A 248 59.89 8.41 -2.87
CA GLU A 248 61.08 8.20 -2.03
C GLU A 248 61.97 7.08 -2.56
N LYS A 249 61.37 6.01 -3.12
CA LYS A 249 62.10 4.84 -3.61
C LYS A 249 62.74 5.04 -4.98
N PHE A 250 62.08 5.73 -5.90
CA PHE A 250 62.52 5.87 -7.30
C PHE A 250 62.89 7.31 -7.70
N GLY A 251 62.61 8.31 -6.86
CA GLY A 251 62.89 9.72 -7.15
C GLY A 251 61.95 10.36 -8.17
N VAL A 252 60.81 9.73 -8.48
CA VAL A 252 59.84 10.18 -9.49
C VAL A 252 58.49 10.52 -8.84
N ASP A 253 57.91 11.67 -9.18
CA ASP A 253 56.63 12.10 -8.64
C ASP A 253 55.45 11.59 -9.49
N VAL A 254 54.62 10.73 -8.91
CA VAL A 254 53.39 10.23 -9.53
C VAL A 254 52.40 11.37 -9.79
N GLY A 255 52.42 12.43 -8.98
CA GLY A 255 51.51 13.58 -9.05
C GLY A 255 51.51 14.29 -10.41
N GLY A 256 52.64 14.28 -11.13
CA GLY A 256 52.79 14.91 -12.44
C GLY A 256 52.05 14.19 -13.58
N SER A 257 51.69 12.92 -13.42
CA SER A 257 51.05 12.11 -14.46
C SER A 257 49.63 11.69 -14.07
N LYS A 258 48.63 12.25 -14.75
CA LYS A 258 47.22 11.87 -14.58
C LYS A 258 46.97 10.38 -14.84
N GLN A 259 47.72 9.78 -15.77
CA GLN A 259 47.60 8.36 -16.08
C GLN A 259 48.18 7.48 -14.96
N ALA A 260 49.34 7.84 -14.41
CA ALA A 260 49.94 7.13 -13.29
C ALA A 260 49.08 7.25 -12.02
N LEU A 261 48.58 8.45 -11.71
CA LEU A 261 47.64 8.66 -10.60
C LEU A 261 46.37 7.82 -10.75
N ARG A 262 45.82 7.70 -11.96
CA ARG A 262 44.64 6.87 -12.20
C ARG A 262 44.92 5.39 -11.98
N LYS A 263 46.04 4.86 -12.52
CA LYS A 263 46.48 3.48 -12.28
C LYS A 263 46.62 3.19 -10.78
N LEU A 264 47.29 4.09 -10.05
CA LEU A 264 47.49 3.98 -8.61
C LEU A 264 46.17 4.02 -7.85
N ARG A 265 45.29 4.97 -8.15
CA ARG A 265 43.96 5.09 -7.52
C ARG A 265 43.12 3.83 -7.73
N LYS A 266 43.07 3.31 -8.95
CA LYS A 266 42.35 2.07 -9.27
C LYS A 266 42.87 0.88 -8.45
N ALA A 267 44.18 0.76 -8.31
CA ALA A 267 44.79 -0.30 -7.50
C ALA A 267 44.51 -0.11 -5.99
N CYS A 268 44.55 1.12 -5.49
CA CYS A 268 44.22 1.45 -4.10
C CYS A 268 42.75 1.17 -3.76
N GLU A 269 41.81 1.56 -4.62
CA GLU A 269 40.38 1.26 -4.47
C GLU A 269 40.15 -0.26 -4.42
N GLN A 270 40.79 -1.01 -5.33
CA GLN A 270 40.70 -2.47 -5.37
C GLN A 270 41.28 -3.11 -4.10
N ALA A 271 42.42 -2.61 -3.60
CA ALA A 271 43.01 -3.07 -2.35
C ALA A 271 42.10 -2.78 -1.16
N LYS A 272 41.54 -1.56 -1.05
CA LYS A 272 40.55 -1.19 -0.04
C LYS A 272 39.35 -2.14 -0.04
N ARG A 273 38.78 -2.43 -1.22
CA ARG A 273 37.65 -3.36 -1.36
C ARG A 273 38.02 -4.78 -0.89
N THR A 274 39.24 -5.22 -1.19
CA THR A 274 39.76 -6.54 -0.76
C THR A 274 39.90 -6.61 0.76
N LEU A 275 40.41 -5.55 1.39
CA LEU A 275 40.60 -5.46 2.84
C LEU A 275 39.30 -5.50 3.66
N SER A 276 38.16 -5.21 3.04
CA SER A 276 36.86 -5.40 3.68
C SER A 276 36.55 -6.86 4.00
N TYR A 277 37.21 -7.81 3.33
CA TYR A 277 37.00 -9.24 3.52
C TYR A 277 38.26 -9.96 4.04
N THR A 278 39.46 -9.50 3.65
CA THR A 278 40.75 -10.09 4.05
C THR A 278 41.56 -9.15 4.93
N SER A 279 42.53 -9.67 5.69
CA SER A 279 43.42 -8.86 6.53
C SER A 279 44.57 -8.19 5.78
N ARG A 280 44.82 -8.60 4.53
CA ARG A 280 45.89 -8.10 3.65
C ARG A 280 45.42 -8.07 2.20
N ALA A 281 45.95 -7.12 1.43
CA ALA A 281 45.75 -6.99 -0.01
C ALA A 281 47.09 -6.64 -0.67
N THR A 282 47.35 -7.24 -1.83
CA THR A 282 48.55 -6.95 -2.62
C THR A 282 48.23 -5.88 -3.66
N ILE A 283 49.10 -4.88 -3.79
CA ILE A 283 49.05 -3.85 -4.82
C ILE A 283 50.20 -4.13 -5.78
N GLU A 284 49.87 -4.54 -6.99
CA GLU A 284 50.82 -4.86 -8.05
C GLU A 284 50.48 -4.10 -9.33
N ILE A 285 51.43 -3.29 -9.81
CA ILE A 285 51.37 -2.53 -11.05
C ILE A 285 52.71 -2.70 -11.75
N GLU A 286 52.73 -3.35 -12.92
CA GLU A 286 53.95 -3.67 -13.67
C GLU A 286 54.71 -2.41 -14.13
N ASP A 287 53.99 -1.37 -14.56
CA ASP A 287 54.55 -0.09 -14.96
C ASP A 287 53.63 1.04 -14.48
N LEU A 288 54.00 1.65 -13.35
CA LEU A 288 53.26 2.77 -12.77
C LEU A 288 53.67 4.09 -13.44
N LEU A 289 54.97 4.36 -13.49
CA LEU A 289 55.55 5.56 -14.10
C LEU A 289 57.00 5.29 -14.52
N GLU A 290 57.36 5.74 -15.73
CA GLU A 290 58.72 5.66 -16.28
C GLU A 290 59.34 4.24 -16.29
N GLY A 291 58.52 3.19 -16.43
CA GLY A 291 58.98 1.79 -16.45
C GLY A 291 59.25 1.19 -15.07
N HIS A 292 58.95 1.91 -13.98
CA HIS A 292 59.13 1.43 -12.62
C HIS A 292 57.86 0.72 -12.09
N PRO A 293 57.97 -0.53 -11.60
CA PRO A 293 56.84 -1.26 -11.02
C PRO A 293 56.54 -0.81 -9.58
N LEU A 294 55.28 -0.93 -9.17
CA LEU A 294 54.87 -0.88 -7.77
C LEU A 294 54.40 -2.27 -7.35
N SER A 295 55.08 -2.86 -6.36
CA SER A 295 54.65 -4.11 -5.71
C SER A 295 54.80 -3.94 -4.21
N THR A 296 53.67 -3.96 -3.50
CA THR A 296 53.61 -3.77 -2.05
C THR A 296 52.39 -4.51 -1.46
N VAL A 297 52.41 -4.72 -0.15
CA VAL A 297 51.33 -5.39 0.59
C VAL A 297 50.74 -4.41 1.59
N LEU A 298 49.46 -4.10 1.41
CA LEU A 298 48.69 -3.28 2.34
C LEU A 298 47.99 -4.19 3.36
N THR A 299 48.25 -3.98 4.66
CA THR A 299 47.51 -4.64 5.74
C THR A 299 46.30 -3.81 6.17
N ARG A 300 45.28 -4.48 6.71
CA ARG A 300 44.09 -3.79 7.26
C ARG A 300 44.48 -2.83 8.39
N GLU A 301 45.40 -3.23 9.25
CA GLU A 301 45.90 -2.38 10.36
C GLU A 301 46.52 -1.09 9.85
N LEU A 302 47.37 -1.16 8.81
CA LEU A 302 47.96 0.03 8.20
C LEU A 302 46.90 0.91 7.54
N PHE A 303 45.96 0.33 6.80
CA PHE A 303 44.85 1.08 6.21
C PHE A 303 44.01 1.81 7.27
N GLU A 304 43.67 1.10 8.35
CA GLU A 304 42.90 1.66 9.46
C GLU A 304 43.65 2.80 10.17
N ASP A 305 44.97 2.69 10.29
CA ASP A 305 45.83 3.72 10.88
C ASP A 305 45.93 4.97 9.99
N LEU A 306 46.15 4.79 8.69
CA LEU A 306 46.23 5.87 7.70
C LEU A 306 44.92 6.68 7.58
N CYS A 307 43.79 6.07 7.92
CA CYS A 307 42.46 6.68 7.81
C CYS A 307 41.80 6.93 9.17
N ARG A 308 42.57 6.90 10.26
CA ARG A 308 42.05 7.02 11.63
C ARG A 308 41.17 8.26 11.83
N ASP A 309 41.63 9.41 11.33
CA ASP A 309 40.90 10.68 11.42
C ASP A 309 39.55 10.66 10.68
N LEU A 310 39.49 9.96 9.54
CA LEU A 310 38.25 9.80 8.77
C LEU A 310 37.24 8.94 9.53
N PHE A 311 37.70 7.87 10.18
CA PHE A 311 36.85 7.03 11.03
C PHE A 311 36.32 7.81 12.24
N GLU A 312 37.16 8.61 12.90
CA GLU A 312 36.74 9.46 14.02
C GLU A 312 35.68 10.49 13.61
N ARG A 313 35.81 11.10 12.42
CA ARG A 313 34.78 12.00 11.84
C ARG A 313 33.44 11.30 11.64
N ILE A 314 33.41 10.02 11.26
CA ILE A 314 32.15 9.27 11.14
C ILE A 314 31.41 9.25 12.49
N MET A 315 32.11 8.91 13.58
CA MET A 315 31.50 8.83 14.91
C MET A 315 31.07 10.19 15.45
N LEU A 316 31.82 11.25 15.13
CA LEU A 316 31.43 12.62 15.46
C LEU A 316 30.04 12.94 14.91
N HIS A 317 29.76 12.59 13.65
CA HIS A 317 28.46 12.85 13.03
C HIS A 317 27.33 11.97 13.59
N VAL A 318 27.63 10.74 14.01
CA VAL A 318 26.69 9.87 14.73
C VAL A 318 26.27 10.50 16.07
N GLU A 319 27.24 10.97 16.85
CA GLU A 319 26.97 11.66 18.11
C GLU A 319 26.21 12.98 17.89
N MET A 320 26.58 13.75 16.88
CA MET A 320 25.91 15.00 16.54
C MET A 320 24.45 14.76 16.15
N ALA A 321 24.16 13.71 15.37
CA ALA A 321 22.79 13.36 15.01
C ALA A 321 21.95 13.02 16.26
N LEU A 322 22.49 12.21 17.18
CA LEU A 322 21.83 11.86 18.45
C LEU A 322 21.53 13.09 19.32
N ARG A 323 22.54 13.96 19.50
CA ARG A 323 22.38 15.22 20.24
C ARG A 323 21.32 16.11 19.61
N ARG A 324 21.29 16.22 18.27
CA ARG A 324 20.30 17.02 17.53
C ARG A 324 18.89 16.43 17.64
N ALA A 325 18.75 15.11 17.64
CA ALA A 325 17.48 14.43 17.88
C ALA A 325 17.04 14.47 19.36
N ARG A 326 17.92 14.94 20.26
CA ARG A 326 17.74 14.90 21.72
C ARG A 326 17.46 13.48 22.21
N LYS A 327 18.22 12.52 21.68
CA LYS A 327 18.10 11.11 22.04
C LYS A 327 19.43 10.57 22.52
N ASP A 328 19.31 9.67 23.48
CA ASP A 328 20.41 8.83 23.91
C ASP A 328 20.56 7.63 22.96
N ARG A 329 21.76 7.06 22.89
CA ARG A 329 22.06 5.87 22.09
C ARG A 329 21.16 4.68 22.42
N PHE A 330 20.70 4.54 23.67
CA PHE A 330 19.81 3.45 24.09
C PHE A 330 18.41 3.55 23.49
N ALA A 331 17.98 4.75 23.10
CA ALA A 331 16.67 4.99 22.51
C ALA A 331 16.56 4.59 21.04
N ILE A 332 17.69 4.35 20.36
CA ILE A 332 17.71 3.86 18.98
C ILE A 332 17.35 2.37 18.98
N HIS A 333 16.37 1.99 18.18
CA HIS A 333 15.87 0.62 18.09
C HIS A 333 16.61 -0.14 16.99
N GLU A 334 16.78 0.47 15.82
CA GLU A 334 17.46 -0.13 14.67
C GLU A 334 18.57 0.79 14.15
N ILE A 335 19.70 0.21 13.75
CA ILE A 335 20.84 0.90 13.14
C ILE A 335 21.03 0.34 11.74
N MET A 336 20.82 1.19 10.73
CA MET A 336 20.93 0.85 9.32
C MET A 336 22.21 1.41 8.73
N LEU A 337 22.95 0.54 8.04
CA LEU A 337 24.12 0.91 7.24
C LEU A 337 23.76 0.92 5.76
N VAL A 338 24.10 2.01 5.09
CA VAL A 338 23.80 2.23 3.68
C VAL A 338 25.05 2.76 2.98
N GLY A 339 25.23 2.41 1.72
CA GLY A 339 26.39 2.82 0.92
C GLY A 339 27.59 1.89 1.06
N GLU A 340 28.38 1.79 -0.01
CA GLU A 340 29.41 0.75 -0.17
C GLU A 340 30.54 0.85 0.85
N SER A 341 30.91 2.08 1.24
CA SER A 341 31.98 2.33 2.20
C SER A 341 31.60 1.85 3.62
N SER A 342 30.31 1.66 3.90
CA SER A 342 29.84 1.06 5.16
C SER A 342 30.21 -0.43 5.32
N ARG A 343 30.66 -1.10 4.24
CA ARG A 343 31.16 -2.48 4.26
C ARG A 343 32.51 -2.63 4.98
N MET A 344 33.23 -1.52 5.20
CA MET A 344 34.52 -1.56 5.88
C MET A 344 34.35 -2.08 7.32
N PRO A 345 35.07 -3.15 7.73
CA PRO A 345 34.93 -3.76 9.06
C PRO A 345 35.08 -2.74 10.19
N ARG A 346 36.02 -1.81 10.07
CA ARG A 346 36.25 -0.77 11.08
C ARG A 346 35.01 0.09 11.36
N VAL A 347 34.27 0.49 10.33
CA VAL A 347 33.03 1.28 10.46
C VAL A 347 31.98 0.49 11.22
N GLN A 348 31.79 -0.78 10.86
CA GLN A 348 30.80 -1.65 11.49
C GLN A 348 31.14 -1.94 12.96
N ILE A 349 32.40 -2.21 13.26
CA ILE A 349 32.88 -2.45 14.61
C ILE A 349 32.66 -1.20 15.46
N MET A 350 33.08 -0.02 14.99
CA MET A 350 32.95 1.23 15.75
C MET A 350 31.49 1.58 16.05
N LEU A 351 30.59 1.42 15.08
CA LEU A 351 29.17 1.63 15.29
C LEU A 351 28.58 0.61 16.26
N SER A 352 28.90 -0.68 16.09
CA SER A 352 28.41 -1.72 16.99
C SER A 352 28.90 -1.48 18.43
N GLU A 353 30.18 -1.18 18.62
CA GLU A 353 30.77 -0.85 19.93
C GLU A 353 30.12 0.38 20.56
N PHE A 354 29.91 1.45 19.78
CA PHE A 354 29.27 2.67 20.26
C PHE A 354 27.84 2.41 20.75
N PHE A 355 27.11 1.49 20.11
CA PHE A 355 25.77 1.06 20.50
C PHE A 355 25.77 -0.23 21.35
N ASP A 356 26.78 -0.41 22.22
CA ASP A 356 26.86 -1.48 23.22
C ASP A 356 26.81 -2.91 22.62
N ARG A 357 27.53 -3.11 21.51
CA ARG A 357 27.64 -4.37 20.74
C ARG A 357 26.32 -4.88 20.18
N ARG A 358 25.37 -3.97 19.92
CA ARG A 358 24.12 -4.32 19.22
C ARG A 358 24.41 -4.75 17.78
N SER A 359 23.55 -5.64 17.29
CA SER A 359 23.54 -6.06 15.89
C SER A 359 23.11 -4.91 14.98
N LEU A 360 23.82 -4.72 13.88
CA LEU A 360 23.44 -3.81 12.81
C LEU A 360 22.42 -4.49 11.89
N ALA A 361 21.50 -3.72 11.31
CA ALA A 361 20.42 -4.26 10.49
C ALA A 361 20.98 -4.98 9.25
N SER A 362 20.81 -6.30 9.18
CA SER A 362 21.27 -7.14 8.05
C SER A 362 20.20 -7.40 7.00
N SER A 363 18.95 -6.94 7.22
CA SER A 363 17.79 -7.29 6.40
C SER A 363 17.68 -6.53 5.08
N ILE A 364 18.61 -5.63 4.76
CA ILE A 364 18.61 -4.84 3.51
C ILE A 364 19.98 -4.90 2.87
N ASN A 365 20.00 -4.98 1.54
CA ASN A 365 21.21 -4.76 0.77
C ASN A 365 21.61 -3.27 0.82
N SER A 366 22.76 -2.97 1.44
CA SER A 366 23.28 -1.62 1.64
C SER A 366 23.46 -0.82 0.36
N ASP A 367 23.70 -1.51 -0.76
CA ASP A 367 24.03 -0.89 -2.05
C ASP A 367 22.76 -0.60 -2.89
N GLU A 368 21.65 -1.26 -2.56
CA GLU A 368 20.40 -1.18 -3.34
C GLU A 368 19.29 -0.43 -2.59
N ALA A 369 19.38 -0.32 -1.26
CA ALA A 369 18.35 0.30 -0.41
C ALA A 369 17.89 1.67 -0.90
N VAL A 370 18.83 2.49 -1.40
CA VAL A 370 18.56 3.85 -1.86
C VAL A 370 17.75 3.86 -3.15
N VAL A 371 18.14 3.08 -4.17
CA VAL A 371 17.41 3.01 -5.44
C VAL A 371 16.04 2.34 -5.27
N VAL A 372 15.93 1.35 -4.38
CA VAL A 372 14.65 0.71 -4.03
C VAL A 372 13.72 1.73 -3.38
N GLY A 373 14.20 2.48 -2.39
CA GLY A 373 13.44 3.55 -1.74
C GLY A 373 12.99 4.65 -2.70
N ALA A 374 13.87 5.07 -3.61
CA ALA A 374 13.55 6.04 -4.65
C ALA A 374 12.48 5.52 -5.63
N SER A 375 12.53 4.23 -5.98
CA SER A 375 11.57 3.58 -6.87
C SER A 375 10.19 3.48 -6.22
N ILE A 376 10.15 3.16 -4.93
CA ILE A 376 8.92 3.17 -4.12
C ILE A 376 8.33 4.58 -4.07
N ALA A 377 9.14 5.58 -3.77
CA ALA A 377 8.71 6.98 -3.75
C ALA A 377 8.19 7.44 -5.12
N ALA A 378 8.83 7.02 -6.22
CA ALA A 378 8.37 7.29 -7.57
C ALA A 378 6.98 6.69 -7.84
N ALA A 379 6.76 5.43 -7.45
CA ALA A 379 5.47 4.77 -7.60
C ALA A 379 4.35 5.43 -6.78
N ILE A 380 4.63 5.84 -5.55
CA ILE A 380 3.68 6.58 -4.70
C ILE A 380 3.28 7.89 -5.39
N LEU A 381 4.26 8.64 -5.90
CA LEU A 381 4.02 9.95 -6.54
C LEU A 381 3.40 9.83 -7.94
N SER A 382 3.59 8.72 -8.65
CA SER A 382 2.93 8.44 -9.93
C SER A 382 1.52 7.85 -9.77
N GLY A 383 1.06 7.63 -8.53
CA GLY A 383 -0.29 7.15 -8.23
C GLY A 383 -0.48 5.63 -8.35
N GLU A 384 0.60 4.84 -8.18
CA GLU A 384 0.51 3.37 -8.08
C GLU A 384 -0.39 3.00 -6.88
N LYS A 385 -1.45 2.23 -7.13
CA LYS A 385 -2.48 1.93 -6.12
C LYS A 385 -2.22 0.64 -5.32
N SER A 386 -0.99 0.10 -5.38
CA SER A 386 -0.59 -1.10 -4.63
C SER A 386 -0.89 -0.94 -3.13
N PRO A 387 -1.53 -1.91 -2.48
CA PRO A 387 -1.95 -1.81 -1.08
C PRO A 387 -0.77 -1.60 -0.11
N GLU A 388 0.43 -2.07 -0.47
CA GLU A 388 1.67 -1.87 0.29
C GLU A 388 2.12 -0.40 0.34
N LEU A 389 1.66 0.42 -0.61
CA LEU A 389 2.09 1.81 -0.78
C LEU A 389 1.08 2.84 -0.25
N GLN A 390 -0.19 2.47 -0.06
CA GLN A 390 -1.27 3.41 0.24
C GLN A 390 -1.12 4.13 1.59
N ASP A 391 -0.38 3.54 2.53
CA ASP A 391 -0.17 4.07 3.87
C ASP A 391 1.24 4.67 4.09
N ILE A 392 2.05 4.77 3.03
CA ILE A 392 3.40 5.31 3.15
C ILE A 392 3.39 6.84 3.05
N LEU A 393 3.91 7.49 4.09
CA LEU A 393 4.13 8.93 4.13
C LEU A 393 5.54 9.20 4.64
N TRP A 394 6.29 10.10 4.01
CA TRP A 394 7.59 10.54 4.53
C TRP A 394 7.69 12.06 4.65
N LEU A 395 8.31 12.48 5.75
CA LEU A 395 8.51 13.86 6.15
C LEU A 395 10.01 14.07 6.39
N ASP A 396 10.61 14.90 5.54
CA ASP A 396 12.02 15.31 5.63
C ASP A 396 12.16 16.61 6.41
N VAL A 397 13.41 17.03 6.64
CA VAL A 397 13.74 18.28 7.35
C VAL A 397 14.77 19.11 6.59
N VAL A 398 14.85 20.41 6.92
CA VAL A 398 15.93 21.30 6.44
C VAL A 398 17.24 20.93 7.17
N PRO A 399 18.35 20.65 6.46
CA PRO A 399 19.58 20.13 7.08
C PRO A 399 20.38 21.19 7.87
N ARG A 400 20.29 22.47 7.47
CA ARG A 400 21.00 23.60 8.08
C ARG A 400 20.07 24.80 8.21
N SER A 401 20.37 25.68 9.14
CA SER A 401 19.57 26.87 9.38
C SER A 401 19.75 27.86 8.23
N ILE A 402 18.65 28.46 7.80
CA ILE A 402 18.62 29.51 6.77
C ILE A 402 18.49 30.84 7.52
N ALA A 403 19.44 31.74 7.30
CA ALA A 403 19.52 33.00 8.03
C ALA A 403 19.70 34.20 7.09
N LEU A 404 19.19 35.35 7.52
CA LEU A 404 19.38 36.65 6.89
C LEU A 404 20.62 37.32 7.47
N ASP A 405 21.43 37.90 6.60
CA ASP A 405 22.50 38.82 7.00
C ASP A 405 21.90 40.07 7.65
N CYS A 406 22.55 40.57 8.71
CA CYS A 406 22.12 41.76 9.43
C CYS A 406 23.22 42.84 9.51
N GLY A 407 24.32 42.69 8.75
CA GLY A 407 25.45 43.64 8.69
C GLY A 407 26.66 43.21 9.53
N GLU A 408 27.77 43.95 9.39
CA GLU A 408 29.13 43.53 9.77
C GLU A 408 29.36 43.15 11.26
N ASP A 409 28.49 43.56 12.19
CA ASP A 409 28.63 43.28 13.64
C ASP A 409 27.44 42.53 14.26
N ALA A 410 26.46 42.09 13.46
CA ALA A 410 25.25 41.43 13.95
C ALA A 410 25.25 39.93 13.60
N ALA A 411 24.91 39.09 14.58
CA ALA A 411 24.71 37.66 14.31
C ALA A 411 23.60 37.46 13.27
N PRO A 412 23.77 36.50 12.33
CA PRO A 412 22.79 36.28 11.28
C PRO A 412 21.45 35.86 11.87
N ARG A 413 20.37 36.46 11.36
CA ARG A 413 19.03 36.23 11.89
C ARG A 413 18.43 34.97 11.28
N ILE A 414 18.32 33.92 12.09
CA ILE A 414 17.72 32.64 11.65
C ILE A 414 16.25 32.85 11.25
N LEU A 415 15.94 32.50 10.00
CA LEU A 415 14.58 32.51 9.44
C LEU A 415 13.93 31.13 9.55
N ILE A 416 14.67 30.09 9.16
CA ILE A 416 14.23 28.70 9.24
C ILE A 416 15.33 27.94 9.95
N SER A 417 15.01 27.39 11.12
CA SER A 417 15.96 26.59 11.89
C SER A 417 16.21 25.24 11.24
N ARG A 418 17.42 24.70 11.37
CA ARG A 418 17.71 23.30 11.02
C ARG A 418 16.73 22.33 11.67
N ASN A 419 16.57 21.17 11.06
CA ASN A 419 15.64 20.10 11.42
C ASN A 419 14.15 20.51 11.39
N SER A 420 13.82 21.68 10.84
CA SER A 420 12.42 22.04 10.59
C SER A 420 11.84 21.14 9.49
N THR A 421 10.69 20.54 9.74
CA THR A 421 10.02 19.64 8.79
C THR A 421 9.61 20.38 7.52
N VAL A 422 9.92 19.81 6.35
CA VAL A 422 9.51 20.35 5.04
C VAL A 422 8.24 19.66 4.51
N PRO A 423 7.34 20.38 3.82
CA PRO A 423 7.43 21.80 3.46
C PRO A 423 7.10 22.74 4.64
N ILE A 424 7.77 23.89 4.71
CA ILE A 424 7.57 24.90 5.76
C ILE A 424 7.40 26.29 5.16
N LYS A 425 6.61 27.14 5.82
CA LYS A 425 6.45 28.56 5.49
C LYS A 425 6.65 29.41 6.74
N VAL A 426 7.54 30.39 6.66
CA VAL A 426 7.84 31.32 7.75
C VAL A 426 7.63 32.75 7.26
N ARG A 427 6.83 33.50 8.03
CA ARG A 427 6.59 34.93 7.78
C ARG A 427 7.65 35.76 8.48
N HIS A 428 8.13 36.78 7.78
CA HIS A 428 9.08 37.74 8.30
C HIS A 428 8.70 39.14 7.86
N ARG A 429 8.83 40.12 8.76
CA ARG A 429 8.73 41.53 8.40
C ARG A 429 10.12 42.12 8.35
N VAL A 430 10.41 42.84 7.28
CA VAL A 430 11.67 43.57 7.14
C VAL A 430 11.36 45.04 6.98
N ARG A 431 12.10 45.86 7.73
CA ARG A 431 12.03 47.32 7.66
C ARG A 431 13.07 47.83 6.69
N ASN A 432 12.78 48.93 5.99
CA ASN A 432 13.74 49.62 5.14
C ASN A 432 14.44 48.74 4.08
N PHE A 433 13.68 47.87 3.41
CA PHE A 433 14.21 46.96 2.38
C PHE A 433 14.49 47.70 1.05
N ARG A 434 15.49 48.60 1.04
CA ARG A 434 15.97 49.27 -0.18
C ARG A 434 17.28 48.67 -0.71
N GLU A 435 17.96 47.87 0.10
CA GLU A 435 19.24 47.23 -0.24
C GLU A 435 19.07 45.72 -0.46
N THR A 436 19.98 45.14 -1.24
CA THR A 436 20.00 43.69 -1.50
C THR A 436 20.47 42.97 -0.25
N GLN A 437 19.66 42.06 0.28
CA GLN A 437 20.00 41.29 1.47
C GLN A 437 20.64 39.96 1.10
N LEU A 438 21.63 39.52 1.88
CA LEU A 438 22.27 38.23 1.69
C LEU A 438 21.61 37.18 2.59
N LEU A 439 21.39 35.99 2.03
CA LEU A 439 20.90 34.83 2.76
C LEU A 439 22.02 33.81 2.87
N TYR A 440 22.15 33.20 4.04
CA TYR A 440 23.17 32.21 4.34
C TYR A 440 22.54 30.91 4.88
N GLU A 441 23.20 29.80 4.59
CA GLU A 441 22.91 28.47 5.11
C GLU A 441 24.06 28.02 6.02
N GLY A 442 23.77 27.79 7.29
CA GLY A 442 24.76 27.31 8.24
C GLY A 442 24.40 27.57 9.69
N GLU A 443 25.34 27.24 10.57
CA GLU A 443 25.15 27.26 12.02
C GLU A 443 26.16 28.17 12.74
N SER A 444 27.09 28.80 12.00
CA SER A 444 28.07 29.70 12.59
C SER A 444 27.43 31.04 12.90
N ALA A 445 27.81 31.63 14.05
CA ALA A 445 27.47 33.01 14.37
C ALA A 445 28.23 34.02 13.50
N ILE A 446 29.34 33.59 12.88
CA ILE A 446 30.14 34.39 11.96
C ILE A 446 29.59 34.17 10.55
N VAL A 447 29.10 35.24 9.91
CA VAL A 447 28.46 35.19 8.59
C VAL A 447 29.36 34.53 7.54
N GLY A 448 30.65 34.89 7.52
CA GLY A 448 31.62 34.38 6.54
C GLY A 448 31.93 32.87 6.62
N ASP A 449 31.62 32.22 7.74
CA ASP A 449 31.78 30.77 7.90
C ASP A 449 30.58 29.98 7.37
N ASN A 450 29.48 30.67 7.03
CA ASN A 450 28.28 30.05 6.50
C ASN A 450 28.28 30.07 4.97
N VAL A 451 27.50 29.19 4.35
CA VAL A 451 27.40 29.10 2.89
C VAL A 451 26.44 30.17 2.38
N LEU A 452 26.89 31.02 1.46
CA LEU A 452 26.02 32.00 0.81
C LEU A 452 24.96 31.27 -0.04
N LEU A 453 23.69 31.46 0.30
CA LEU A 453 22.55 30.89 -0.43
C LEU A 453 22.13 31.76 -1.61
N GLY A 454 22.19 33.07 -1.46
CA GLY A 454 21.72 33.98 -2.48
C GLY A 454 21.45 35.40 -2.00
N ARG A 455 21.05 36.22 -2.95
CA ARG A 455 20.81 37.65 -2.85
C ARG A 455 19.32 37.91 -3.02
N LEU A 456 18.68 38.36 -1.95
CA LEU A 456 17.28 38.72 -1.95
C LEU A 456 17.12 40.19 -2.33
N LYS A 457 16.44 40.44 -3.44
CA LYS A 457 16.09 41.76 -3.94
C LYS A 457 14.58 41.90 -3.99
N ILE A 458 14.06 43.05 -3.58
CA ILE A 458 12.65 43.40 -3.77
C ILE A 458 12.58 44.49 -4.83
N GLU A 459 11.75 44.28 -5.84
CA GLU A 459 11.57 45.18 -6.98
C GLU A 459 10.11 45.61 -7.04
N GLY A 460 9.85 46.90 -7.31
CA GLY A 460 8.51 47.45 -7.42
C GLY A 460 8.44 48.91 -6.98
N ASN A 461 7.22 49.46 -6.93
CA ASN A 461 7.00 50.83 -6.50
C ASN A 461 6.76 50.86 -4.97
N PHE A 462 7.71 51.41 -4.21
CA PHE A 462 7.70 51.34 -2.75
C PHE A 462 6.82 52.40 -2.05
N GLY A 463 6.09 53.24 -2.79
CA GLY A 463 5.41 54.40 -2.21
C GLY A 463 6.39 55.44 -1.63
N GLU A 464 5.87 56.59 -1.21
CA GLU A 464 6.70 57.65 -0.60
C GLU A 464 7.06 57.34 0.88
N GLU A 465 6.27 56.51 1.56
CA GLU A 465 6.53 56.07 2.94
C GLU A 465 7.19 54.67 2.96
N LEU A 466 8.25 54.52 3.76
CA LEU A 466 8.93 53.24 3.97
C LEU A 466 8.06 52.29 4.82
N GLU A 467 7.17 51.54 4.18
CA GLU A 467 6.34 50.54 4.88
C GLU A 467 7.13 49.27 5.27
N ASP A 468 6.73 48.63 6.38
CA ASP A 468 7.18 47.30 6.79
C ASP A 468 6.73 46.27 5.73
N VAL A 469 7.65 45.73 4.94
CA VAL A 469 7.32 44.72 3.91
C VAL A 469 7.26 43.33 4.55
N GLY A 470 6.12 42.66 4.39
CA GLY A 470 5.95 41.25 4.74
C GLY A 470 6.56 40.33 3.68
N LEU A 471 7.50 39.47 4.10
CA LEU A 471 8.09 38.42 3.28
C LEU A 471 7.67 37.05 3.81
N LEU A 472 7.29 36.17 2.90
CA LEU A 472 7.02 34.77 3.16
C LEU A 472 8.17 33.94 2.59
N PHE A 473 8.97 33.35 3.47
CA PHE A 473 9.97 32.37 3.12
C PHE A 473 9.33 30.99 3.15
N SER A 474 9.45 30.22 2.08
CA SER A 474 8.91 28.87 2.01
C SER A 474 9.92 27.88 1.46
N THR A 475 10.03 26.73 2.09
CA THR A 475 10.79 25.59 1.58
C THR A 475 9.80 24.53 1.11
N ASP A 476 9.95 24.08 -0.12
CA ASP A 476 9.07 23.06 -0.72
C ASP A 476 9.47 21.62 -0.31
N THR A 477 8.78 20.63 -0.86
CA THR A 477 9.04 19.19 -0.60
C THR A 477 10.37 18.67 -1.13
N ASN A 478 11.08 19.45 -1.97
CA ASN A 478 12.43 19.14 -2.47
C ASN A 478 13.53 19.78 -1.62
N GLY A 479 13.14 20.63 -0.65
CA GLY A 479 14.09 21.40 0.16
C GLY A 479 14.53 22.71 -0.49
N ILE A 480 13.83 23.20 -1.52
CA ILE A 480 14.20 24.44 -2.23
C ILE A 480 13.53 25.66 -1.58
N LEU A 481 14.34 26.66 -1.25
CA LEU A 481 13.90 27.94 -0.67
C LEU A 481 13.33 28.87 -1.74
N GLN A 482 12.17 29.42 -1.46
CA GLN A 482 11.52 30.50 -2.19
C GLN A 482 11.17 31.65 -1.24
N ALA A 483 11.18 32.87 -1.76
CA ALA A 483 10.78 34.08 -1.04
C ALA A 483 9.73 34.83 -1.86
N VAL A 484 8.62 35.21 -1.23
CA VAL A 484 7.51 35.91 -1.87
C VAL A 484 7.07 37.10 -1.00
N VAL A 485 6.66 38.21 -1.62
CA VAL A 485 6.07 39.34 -0.91
C VAL A 485 4.62 39.02 -0.53
N GLU A 486 4.26 39.27 0.72
CA GLU A 486 2.93 39.03 1.25
C GLU A 486 2.09 40.31 1.20
N GLY A 487 0.92 40.25 0.58
CA GLY A 487 -0.11 41.29 0.67
C GLY A 487 0.07 42.51 -0.23
N ASN A 488 1.15 42.60 -1.02
CA ASN A 488 1.37 43.68 -1.99
C ASN A 488 1.63 43.13 -3.39
N ILE A 489 0.74 43.47 -4.33
CA ILE A 489 0.76 43.00 -5.73
C ILE A 489 1.76 43.78 -6.61
N GLU A 490 2.20 44.96 -6.16
CA GLU A 490 3.12 45.83 -6.90
C GLU A 490 4.60 45.55 -6.58
N LEU A 491 4.87 44.79 -5.51
CA LEU A 491 6.21 44.40 -5.08
C LEU A 491 6.49 42.93 -5.41
N LYS A 492 7.68 42.65 -5.93
CA LYS A 492 8.16 41.31 -6.27
C LYS A 492 9.48 41.03 -5.58
N ALA A 493 9.54 39.93 -4.83
CA ALA A 493 10.78 39.40 -4.29
C ALA A 493 11.45 38.51 -5.33
N THR A 494 12.74 38.74 -5.58
CA THR A 494 13.60 37.94 -6.43
C THR A 494 14.77 37.45 -5.58
N LEU A 495 14.94 36.14 -5.49
CA LEU A 495 16.07 35.52 -4.82
C LEU A 495 17.05 35.00 -5.89
N ASP A 496 18.08 35.79 -6.16
CA ASP A 496 19.16 35.41 -7.08
C ASP A 496 20.17 34.52 -6.34
N LYS A 497 20.45 33.34 -6.87
CA LYS A 497 21.39 32.39 -6.25
C LYS A 497 22.59 32.08 -7.15
N GLY A 498 22.87 32.90 -8.16
CA GLY A 498 24.03 32.72 -9.06
C GLY A 498 23.97 31.46 -9.91
N ARG A 499 22.78 31.13 -10.43
CA ARG A 499 22.41 29.85 -11.07
C ARG A 499 22.51 29.91 -12.60
N LEU A 500 22.45 28.76 -13.26
CA LEU A 500 22.24 28.67 -14.72
C LEU A 500 20.94 29.37 -15.09
N GLU A 501 21.01 30.30 -16.03
CA GLU A 501 19.81 30.95 -16.53
C GLU A 501 18.99 30.00 -17.41
N ARG A 502 17.68 30.23 -17.48
CA ARG A 502 16.78 29.37 -18.24
C ARG A 502 17.20 29.22 -19.70
N PHE A 503 17.72 30.28 -20.32
CA PHE A 503 18.20 30.25 -21.69
C PHE A 503 19.44 29.35 -21.86
N GLU A 504 20.32 29.27 -20.85
CA GLU A 504 21.51 28.41 -20.89
C GLU A 504 21.08 26.94 -20.80
N ILE A 505 20.15 26.62 -19.90
CA ILE A 505 19.57 25.27 -19.78
C ILE A 505 18.93 24.86 -21.11
N ASP A 506 18.11 25.72 -21.72
CA ASP A 506 17.43 25.41 -22.97
C ASP A 506 18.43 25.25 -24.15
N ARG A 507 19.53 26.04 -24.17
CA ARG A 507 20.64 25.87 -25.13
C ARG A 507 21.33 24.51 -24.95
N ILE A 508 21.69 24.16 -23.72
CA ILE A 508 22.34 22.88 -23.39
C ILE A 508 21.43 21.70 -23.78
N VAL A 509 20.14 21.77 -23.46
CA VAL A 509 19.14 20.75 -23.83
C VAL A 509 19.09 20.58 -25.35
N TYR A 510 19.09 21.67 -26.11
CA TYR A 510 19.08 21.64 -27.57
C TYR A 510 20.34 20.99 -28.14
N GLU A 511 21.52 21.40 -27.68
CA GLU A 511 22.80 20.79 -28.09
C GLU A 511 22.86 19.31 -27.74
N HIS A 512 22.41 18.93 -26.54
CA HIS A 512 22.40 17.55 -26.08
C HIS A 512 21.50 16.67 -26.96
N LYS A 513 20.28 17.13 -27.28
CA LYS A 513 19.35 16.42 -28.19
C LYS A 513 19.90 16.28 -29.60
N LYS A 514 20.56 17.33 -30.11
CA LYS A 514 21.18 17.30 -31.44
C LYS A 514 22.24 16.19 -31.53
N ILE A 515 23.11 16.08 -30.53
CA ILE A 515 24.15 15.05 -30.48
C ILE A 515 23.55 13.64 -30.39
N LEU A 516 22.49 13.45 -29.60
CA LEU A 516 21.80 12.14 -29.50
C LEU A 516 21.21 11.71 -30.85
N LEU A 517 20.48 12.59 -31.53
CA LEU A 517 19.87 12.31 -32.83
C LEU A 517 20.90 11.99 -33.93
N GLU A 518 22.05 12.67 -33.90
CA GLU A 518 23.16 12.39 -34.83
C GLU A 518 23.81 11.02 -34.54
N THR A 519 23.87 10.61 -33.27
CA THR A 519 24.42 9.31 -32.86
C THR A 519 23.48 8.16 -33.23
N GLU A 520 22.17 8.32 -32.96
CA GLU A 520 21.14 7.33 -33.32
C GLU A 520 21.10 7.06 -34.83
N LYS A 521 21.19 8.12 -35.66
CA LYS A 521 21.27 7.96 -37.11
C LYS A 521 22.49 7.19 -37.57
N GLY A 522 23.66 7.46 -36.98
CA GLY A 522 24.89 6.72 -37.31
C GLY A 522 24.81 5.24 -36.92
N GLU A 523 24.21 4.92 -35.77
CA GLU A 523 24.00 3.53 -35.31
C GLU A 523 22.94 2.79 -36.14
N GLU A 524 21.88 3.48 -36.60
CA GLU A 524 20.89 2.91 -37.52
C GLU A 524 21.50 2.60 -38.89
N GLU A 525 22.30 3.52 -39.46
CA GLU A 525 23.02 3.29 -40.72
C GLU A 525 24.03 2.13 -40.62
N GLU A 526 24.73 1.98 -39.47
CA GLU A 526 25.62 0.83 -39.23
C GLU A 526 24.85 -0.48 -39.03
N LYS A 527 23.72 -0.46 -38.31
CA LYS A 527 22.85 -1.64 -38.13
C LYS A 527 22.18 -2.07 -39.41
N GLU A 528 21.71 -1.15 -40.25
CA GLU A 528 21.13 -1.48 -41.56
C GLU A 528 22.18 -2.18 -42.45
N GLN A 529 23.43 -1.71 -42.43
CA GLN A 529 24.56 -2.37 -43.13
C GLN A 529 24.93 -3.74 -42.54
N GLN A 530 24.61 -4.00 -41.27
CA GLN A 530 24.89 -5.26 -40.57
C GLN A 530 23.74 -6.27 -40.74
N ILE A 531 22.49 -5.80 -40.76
CA ILE A 531 21.28 -6.57 -41.06
C ILE A 531 21.25 -6.99 -42.54
N GLU A 532 21.73 -6.15 -43.47
CA GLU A 532 21.93 -6.52 -44.87
C GLU A 532 22.95 -7.67 -45.04
N LYS A 533 23.87 -7.84 -44.09
CA LYS A 533 24.84 -8.95 -44.07
C LYS A 533 24.30 -10.22 -43.40
N GLU A 534 23.29 -10.12 -42.54
CA GLU A 534 22.74 -11.27 -41.77
C GLU A 534 21.45 -11.87 -42.36
N GLN A 535 20.74 -11.19 -43.28
CA GLN A 535 19.49 -11.68 -43.89
C GLN A 535 19.62 -12.75 -45.01
N ILE A 536 20.73 -13.49 -45.06
CA ILE A 536 20.85 -14.70 -45.90
C ILE A 536 20.94 -15.93 -44.99
N ALA A 537 19.83 -16.33 -44.34
CA ALA A 537 19.47 -17.74 -44.07
C ALA A 537 18.20 -17.92 -43.21
N VAL A 538 17.36 -18.88 -43.64
CA VAL A 538 16.34 -19.68 -42.91
C VAL A 538 14.87 -19.19 -42.87
N LEU A 539 13.98 -20.06 -43.38
CA LEU A 539 12.50 -20.03 -43.36
C LEU A 539 11.94 -20.87 -42.19
N PRO A 540 10.72 -20.61 -41.66
CA PRO A 540 10.05 -21.47 -40.69
C PRO A 540 8.86 -22.29 -41.26
N VAL A 541 8.62 -23.46 -40.66
CA VAL A 541 7.48 -24.38 -40.89
C VAL A 541 6.49 -24.26 -39.72
N SER A 542 5.20 -24.24 -40.02
CA SER A 542 4.08 -24.22 -39.08
C SER A 542 3.54 -25.63 -38.79
N SER A 543 2.95 -25.83 -37.60
CA SER A 543 2.07 -26.97 -37.33
C SER A 543 0.93 -26.57 -36.37
N SER A 544 -0.27 -26.97 -36.79
CA SER A 544 -1.60 -26.79 -36.20
C SER A 544 -2.05 -27.99 -35.35
N GLY A 545 -3.11 -27.78 -34.56
CA GLY A 545 -4.01 -28.81 -33.99
C GLY A 545 -3.91 -28.92 -32.46
N GLU A 546 -4.97 -29.15 -31.68
CA GLU A 546 -6.41 -29.34 -31.92
C GLU A 546 -7.11 -29.32 -30.54
N SER A 547 -8.44 -29.18 -30.54
CA SER A 547 -9.37 -28.99 -29.42
C SER A 547 -10.07 -30.29 -28.95
N ASP A 548 -10.43 -30.39 -27.66
CA ASP A 548 -11.34 -31.43 -27.11
C ASP A 548 -12.30 -30.88 -26.00
N GLU A 549 -13.58 -30.76 -26.37
CA GLU A 549 -14.84 -31.28 -25.74
C GLU A 549 -15.02 -31.27 -24.20
N LEU A 550 -15.89 -30.42 -23.61
CA LEU A 550 -17.38 -30.43 -23.51
C LEU A 550 -18.05 -31.49 -22.59
N ALA A 551 -17.53 -31.68 -21.38
CA ALA A 551 -18.29 -32.19 -20.22
C ALA A 551 -17.79 -31.52 -18.91
N GLY A 552 -18.53 -30.53 -18.38
CA GLY A 552 -18.17 -29.82 -17.13
C GLY A 552 -18.55 -28.32 -17.05
N THR A 553 -19.52 -27.84 -17.84
CA THR A 553 -19.70 -26.41 -18.14
C THR A 553 -20.25 -25.53 -17.02
N TRP A 554 -20.91 -26.05 -15.98
CA TRP A 554 -21.57 -25.22 -14.95
C TRP A 554 -20.91 -25.23 -13.56
N ASP A 555 -19.93 -26.11 -13.33
CA ASP A 555 -19.26 -26.22 -12.02
C ASP A 555 -18.59 -24.90 -11.65
N ARG A 556 -17.90 -24.28 -12.60
CA ARG A 556 -17.29 -22.95 -12.44
C ARG A 556 -18.28 -21.84 -12.10
N PHE A 557 -19.41 -21.80 -12.80
CA PHE A 557 -20.46 -20.81 -12.50
C PHE A 557 -20.90 -20.90 -11.05
N SER A 558 -21.14 -22.13 -10.59
CA SER A 558 -21.65 -22.42 -9.26
C SER A 558 -20.69 -22.12 -8.11
N GLU A 559 -19.39 -22.02 -8.38
CA GLU A 559 -18.40 -21.54 -7.41
C GLU A 559 -18.65 -20.07 -7.05
N TRP A 560 -19.10 -19.25 -8.02
CA TRP A 560 -19.24 -17.80 -7.88
C TRP A 560 -20.70 -17.34 -7.66
N LEU A 561 -21.64 -17.86 -8.45
CA LEU A 561 -23.06 -17.51 -8.41
C LEU A 561 -23.91 -18.77 -8.30
N HIS A 562 -24.96 -18.71 -7.50
CA HIS A 562 -25.98 -19.76 -7.46
C HIS A 562 -26.92 -19.64 -8.66
N CYS A 563 -27.47 -18.44 -8.91
CA CYS A 563 -28.31 -18.14 -10.06
C CYS A 563 -28.48 -16.62 -10.25
N ILE A 564 -29.06 -16.23 -11.37
CA ILE A 564 -29.52 -14.88 -11.70
C ILE A 564 -31.05 -14.93 -11.77
N CYS A 565 -31.71 -14.08 -10.99
CA CYS A 565 -33.17 -13.98 -10.94
C CYS A 565 -33.64 -12.65 -11.53
N ILE A 566 -34.62 -12.70 -12.41
CA ILE A 566 -35.29 -11.52 -12.96
C ILE A 566 -36.67 -11.41 -12.33
N VAL A 567 -36.94 -10.28 -11.69
CA VAL A 567 -38.21 -10.03 -11.01
C VAL A 567 -38.89 -8.84 -11.67
N THR A 568 -40.16 -9.01 -12.02
CA THR A 568 -41.01 -7.96 -12.61
C THR A 568 -42.15 -7.60 -11.70
N PHE A 569 -42.85 -6.54 -12.06
CA PHE A 569 -44.11 -6.18 -11.43
C PHE A 569 -45.27 -6.50 -12.38
N ASP A 570 -46.01 -7.54 -12.06
CA ASP A 570 -47.27 -7.89 -12.71
C ASP A 570 -48.45 -7.16 -12.05
N LEU A 571 -49.46 -6.79 -12.84
CA LEU A 571 -50.60 -6.02 -12.32
C LEU A 571 -51.56 -6.85 -11.45
N GLU A 572 -51.63 -8.15 -11.68
CA GLU A 572 -52.52 -9.06 -10.96
C GLU A 572 -51.78 -9.76 -9.81
N LEU A 573 -50.53 -10.18 -10.05
CA LEU A 573 -49.73 -10.95 -9.10
C LEU A 573 -48.82 -10.08 -8.21
N GLY A 574 -48.57 -8.83 -8.58
CA GLY A 574 -47.61 -7.97 -7.90
C GLY A 574 -46.16 -8.30 -8.29
N GLN A 575 -45.23 -8.30 -7.32
CA GLN A 575 -43.85 -8.72 -7.59
C GLN A 575 -43.80 -10.21 -7.94
N ALA A 576 -43.37 -10.54 -9.15
CA ALA A 576 -43.37 -11.90 -9.66
C ALA A 576 -42.01 -12.26 -10.27
N MET A 577 -41.62 -13.53 -10.12
CA MET A 577 -40.43 -14.09 -10.76
C MET A 577 -40.72 -14.26 -12.25
N GLU A 578 -39.96 -13.57 -13.11
CA GLU A 578 -40.09 -13.71 -14.57
C GLU A 578 -39.16 -14.81 -15.08
N LEU A 579 -37.92 -14.86 -14.59
CA LEU A 579 -36.90 -15.77 -15.09
C LEU A 579 -35.90 -16.13 -13.98
N ILE A 580 -35.51 -17.41 -13.95
CA ILE A 580 -34.35 -17.91 -13.19
C ILE A 580 -33.37 -18.48 -14.21
N TYR A 581 -32.12 -18.05 -14.12
CA TYR A 581 -31.05 -18.49 -15.02
C TYR A 581 -29.82 -18.92 -14.20
N PRO A 582 -29.15 -20.05 -14.50
CA PRO A 582 -29.51 -21.04 -15.53
C PRO A 582 -30.82 -21.78 -15.25
N LYS A 583 -31.52 -22.21 -16.31
CA LYS A 583 -32.88 -22.78 -16.22
C LYS A 583 -32.99 -24.09 -15.42
N HIS A 584 -31.87 -24.77 -15.15
CA HIS A 584 -31.84 -26.02 -14.36
C HIS A 584 -31.80 -25.79 -12.85
N VAL A 585 -31.53 -24.57 -12.38
CA VAL A 585 -31.47 -24.26 -10.95
C VAL A 585 -32.88 -24.20 -10.37
N THR A 586 -33.12 -24.96 -9.29
CA THR A 586 -34.41 -25.00 -8.59
C THR A 586 -34.32 -24.27 -7.26
N LEU A 587 -35.14 -23.24 -7.10
CA LEU A 587 -35.38 -22.55 -5.82
C LEU A 587 -36.70 -23.03 -5.21
N THR A 588 -36.79 -23.07 -3.88
CA THR A 588 -38.07 -23.37 -3.22
C THR A 588 -39.07 -22.22 -3.43
N GLU A 589 -40.37 -22.51 -3.29
CA GLU A 589 -41.40 -21.46 -3.41
C GLU A 589 -41.23 -20.35 -2.36
N GLN A 590 -40.74 -20.70 -1.16
CA GLN A 590 -40.44 -19.72 -0.12
C GLN A 590 -39.26 -18.81 -0.50
N GLU A 591 -38.19 -19.39 -1.06
CA GLU A 591 -37.02 -18.63 -1.54
C GLU A 591 -37.41 -17.69 -2.69
N LYS A 592 -38.18 -18.17 -3.67
CA LYS A 592 -38.70 -17.34 -4.78
C LYS A 592 -39.50 -16.16 -4.25
N MET A 593 -40.43 -16.42 -3.32
CA MET A 593 -41.29 -15.40 -2.75
C MET A 593 -40.48 -14.33 -1.99
N ASN A 594 -39.50 -14.75 -1.17
CA ASN A 594 -38.63 -13.81 -0.47
C ASN A 594 -37.78 -12.98 -1.44
N ILE A 595 -37.24 -13.58 -2.50
CA ILE A 595 -36.50 -12.85 -3.54
C ILE A 595 -37.41 -11.81 -4.21
N CYS A 596 -38.63 -12.19 -4.61
CA CYS A 596 -39.57 -11.27 -5.25
C CYS A 596 -39.90 -10.05 -4.37
N TYR A 597 -40.15 -10.25 -3.07
CA TYR A 597 -40.48 -9.16 -2.16
C TYR A 597 -39.29 -8.29 -1.78
N LEU A 598 -38.09 -8.86 -1.66
CA LEU A 598 -36.89 -8.11 -1.30
C LEU A 598 -36.22 -7.45 -2.52
N ALA A 599 -36.51 -7.89 -3.75
CA ALA A 599 -35.97 -7.30 -4.96
C ALA A 599 -36.55 -5.91 -5.29
N PHE A 600 -37.62 -5.48 -4.61
CA PHE A 600 -38.29 -4.21 -4.85
C PHE A 600 -38.21 -3.32 -3.60
N PRO A 601 -37.76 -2.06 -3.72
CA PRO A 601 -37.91 -1.08 -2.66
C PRO A 601 -39.39 -0.90 -2.29
N ASP A 602 -39.67 -0.67 -1.02
CA ASP A 602 -41.01 -0.33 -0.58
C ASP A 602 -41.49 1.02 -1.17
N SER A 603 -42.81 1.25 -1.12
CA SER A 603 -43.42 2.47 -1.67
C SER A 603 -42.98 3.77 -0.97
N ASN A 604 -42.33 3.68 0.19
CA ASN A 604 -41.83 4.83 0.94
C ASN A 604 -40.39 5.20 0.57
N SER A 605 -39.67 4.32 -0.14
CA SER A 605 -38.25 4.49 -0.43
C SER A 605 -37.93 5.58 -1.46
N GLY A 606 -38.94 6.16 -2.12
CA GLY A 606 -38.75 7.31 -3.02
C GLY A 606 -37.92 7.06 -4.29
N CYS A 607 -37.46 5.83 -4.54
CA CYS A 607 -36.55 5.47 -5.63
C CYS A 607 -37.15 5.81 -7.02
N MET A 608 -36.47 6.66 -7.78
CA MET A 608 -36.71 6.90 -9.21
C MET A 608 -35.37 6.75 -9.94
N GLY A 609 -35.36 6.08 -11.08
CA GLY A 609 -34.14 5.69 -11.79
C GLY A 609 -33.63 4.33 -11.33
N ASP A 610 -32.31 4.19 -11.30
CA ASP A 610 -31.62 2.95 -10.95
C ASP A 610 -31.19 2.96 -9.48
N SER A 611 -31.30 1.82 -8.80
CA SER A 611 -30.92 1.64 -7.40
C SER A 611 -30.28 0.28 -7.18
N GLN A 612 -29.22 0.25 -6.37
CA GLN A 612 -28.49 -0.97 -6.04
C GLN A 612 -28.45 -1.18 -4.55
N PHE A 613 -28.73 -2.39 -4.10
CA PHE A 613 -28.64 -2.79 -2.71
C PHE A 613 -28.45 -4.31 -2.63
N HIS A 614 -28.11 -4.83 -1.46
CA HIS A 614 -28.00 -6.26 -1.25
C HIS A 614 -28.93 -6.73 -0.13
N ILE A 615 -29.30 -8.00 -0.23
CA ILE A 615 -30.23 -8.68 0.67
C ILE A 615 -29.56 -9.96 1.16
N ARG A 616 -29.93 -10.40 2.37
CA ARG A 616 -29.49 -11.67 2.94
C ARG A 616 -30.72 -12.52 3.21
N LEU A 617 -30.72 -13.75 2.72
CA LEU A 617 -31.86 -14.67 2.67
C LEU A 617 -31.48 -15.98 3.34
N ARG A 618 -32.32 -16.51 4.23
CA ARG A 618 -32.08 -17.83 4.84
C ARG A 618 -32.40 -18.93 3.83
N VAL A 619 -31.55 -19.94 3.77
CA VAL A 619 -31.74 -21.13 2.91
C VAL A 619 -32.77 -22.05 3.57
N SER A 620 -33.72 -22.57 2.79
CA SER A 620 -34.75 -23.46 3.34
C SER A 620 -34.14 -24.77 3.87
N PRO A 621 -34.48 -25.23 5.10
CA PRO A 621 -33.99 -26.49 5.65
C PRO A 621 -34.38 -27.68 4.76
N GLY A 622 -33.42 -28.56 4.45
CA GLY A 622 -33.65 -29.76 3.62
C GLY A 622 -33.69 -29.52 2.11
N SER A 623 -33.44 -28.28 1.63
CA SER A 623 -33.18 -27.99 0.22
C SER A 623 -31.87 -28.68 -0.24
N GLU A 624 -31.75 -29.03 -1.54
CA GLU A 624 -30.47 -29.47 -2.13
C GLU A 624 -29.35 -28.45 -1.89
N SER A 625 -29.74 -27.18 -1.74
CA SER A 625 -28.87 -26.06 -1.40
C SER A 625 -28.49 -25.97 0.08
N SER A 626 -28.93 -26.85 0.99
CA SER A 626 -28.68 -26.69 2.43
C SER A 626 -27.23 -26.92 2.88
N GLY A 627 -26.43 -27.66 2.10
CA GLY A 627 -25.01 -27.87 2.34
C GLY A 627 -24.13 -26.93 1.50
N LEU A 628 -22.94 -26.61 2.02
CA LEU A 628 -21.90 -26.00 1.18
C LEU A 628 -21.36 -27.05 0.20
N ARG A 629 -21.08 -26.63 -1.03
CA ARG A 629 -20.35 -27.45 -2.00
C ARG A 629 -18.93 -27.68 -1.51
N ARG A 630 -18.29 -28.74 -2.03
CA ARG A 630 -16.93 -29.11 -1.63
C ARG A 630 -15.95 -27.95 -1.87
N GLU A 631 -16.11 -27.25 -2.97
CA GLU A 631 -15.30 -26.11 -3.40
C GLU A 631 -15.43 -24.95 -2.42
N HIS A 632 -16.66 -24.66 -1.95
CA HIS A 632 -16.90 -23.62 -0.93
C HIS A 632 -16.33 -24.02 0.43
N ALA A 633 -16.45 -25.30 0.82
CA ALA A 633 -15.87 -25.79 2.06
C ALA A 633 -14.33 -25.72 2.03
N ASP A 634 -13.72 -26.11 0.92
CA ASP A 634 -12.27 -26.04 0.69
C ASP A 634 -11.80 -24.57 0.64
N PHE A 635 -12.55 -23.68 0.00
CA PHE A 635 -12.30 -22.23 0.01
C PHE A 635 -12.35 -21.64 1.42
N ASN A 636 -13.38 -21.98 2.21
CA ASN A 636 -13.56 -21.50 3.58
C ASN A 636 -12.41 -21.88 4.52
N CYS A 637 -11.75 -23.00 4.27
CA CYS A 637 -10.57 -23.44 5.03
C CYS A 637 -9.35 -22.53 4.80
N HIS A 638 -9.32 -21.77 3.70
CA HIS A 638 -8.16 -20.99 3.31
C HIS A 638 -8.41 -19.47 3.36
N CYS A 639 -9.65 -18.98 3.37
CA CYS A 639 -9.94 -17.55 3.37
C CYS A 639 -10.22 -16.97 4.76
N MET A 640 -10.14 -15.65 4.88
CA MET A 640 -10.47 -14.93 6.12
C MET A 640 -11.95 -15.17 6.51
N PRO A 641 -12.29 -15.22 7.81
CA PRO A 641 -13.66 -15.48 8.25
C PRO A 641 -14.74 -14.58 7.63
N VAL A 642 -14.42 -13.31 7.34
CA VAL A 642 -15.33 -12.35 6.70
C VAL A 642 -15.61 -12.63 5.21
N HIS A 643 -14.81 -13.49 4.56
CA HIS A 643 -14.96 -13.88 3.15
C HIS A 643 -15.62 -15.22 2.95
N ARG A 644 -15.86 -15.97 4.03
CA ARG A 644 -16.35 -17.34 3.96
C ARG A 644 -17.76 -17.41 3.37
N ALA A 645 -17.99 -18.44 2.56
CA ALA A 645 -19.30 -18.83 2.08
C ALA A 645 -20.18 -19.29 3.25
N ASP A 646 -21.44 -18.84 3.27
CA ASP A 646 -22.39 -19.16 4.34
C ASP A 646 -23.29 -20.36 3.96
N PRO A 647 -23.29 -21.47 4.72
CA PRO A 647 -24.21 -22.59 4.50
C PRO A 647 -25.68 -22.20 4.75
N GLY A 648 -25.93 -21.29 5.70
CA GLY A 648 -27.27 -20.96 6.18
C GLY A 648 -27.99 -19.90 5.35
N HIS A 649 -27.26 -19.12 4.55
CA HIS A 649 -27.82 -17.96 3.86
C HIS A 649 -27.30 -17.79 2.43
N PHE A 650 -28.15 -17.17 1.60
CA PHE A 650 -27.77 -16.58 0.32
C PHE A 650 -27.60 -15.06 0.45
N TRP A 651 -26.67 -14.53 -0.34
CA TRP A 651 -26.52 -13.11 -0.62
C TRP A 651 -27.17 -12.80 -1.96
N GLY A 652 -28.10 -11.85 -1.98
CA GLY A 652 -28.74 -11.35 -3.20
C GLY A 652 -28.28 -9.93 -3.50
N PHE A 653 -27.71 -9.68 -4.68
CA PHE A 653 -27.30 -8.35 -5.12
C PHE A 653 -28.31 -7.83 -6.13
N VAL A 654 -29.09 -6.83 -5.71
CA VAL A 654 -30.27 -6.34 -6.42
C VAL A 654 -29.92 -5.07 -7.19
N TYR A 655 -30.25 -5.06 -8.49
CA TYR A 655 -30.33 -3.86 -9.30
C TYR A 655 -31.78 -3.63 -9.69
N PHE A 656 -32.39 -2.57 -9.15
CA PHE A 656 -33.76 -2.17 -9.41
C PHE A 656 -33.81 -0.95 -10.32
N ARG A 657 -34.65 -0.99 -11.35
CA ARG A 657 -34.90 0.13 -12.26
C ARG A 657 -36.37 0.55 -12.17
N GLN A 658 -36.60 1.84 -11.93
CA GLN A 658 -37.93 2.46 -12.00
C GLN A 658 -37.92 3.71 -12.86
N ILE A 659 -38.55 3.65 -14.04
CA ILE A 659 -38.60 4.77 -14.98
C ILE A 659 -40.06 5.07 -15.32
N LYS A 660 -40.41 6.35 -15.45
CA LYS A 660 -41.75 6.73 -15.94
C LYS A 660 -41.92 6.27 -17.38
N ASP A 661 -42.99 5.54 -17.63
CA ASP A 661 -43.34 5.09 -18.97
C ASP A 661 -44.85 5.21 -19.14
N ALA A 662 -45.26 6.21 -19.92
CA ALA A 662 -46.66 6.51 -20.19
C ALA A 662 -47.34 5.46 -21.07
N THR A 663 -46.58 4.59 -21.74
CA THR A 663 -47.12 3.52 -22.59
C THR A 663 -47.61 2.33 -21.76
N LEU A 664 -47.13 2.19 -20.52
CA LEU A 664 -47.55 1.14 -19.59
C LEU A 664 -48.77 1.60 -18.80
N LYS A 665 -49.74 0.69 -18.58
CA LYS A 665 -50.99 0.96 -17.83
C LYS A 665 -50.76 1.57 -16.43
N ARG A 666 -49.62 1.27 -15.81
CA ARG A 666 -49.24 1.75 -14.47
C ARG A 666 -48.45 3.07 -14.49
N GLY A 667 -48.01 3.53 -15.66
CA GLY A 667 -47.22 4.75 -15.83
C GLY A 667 -45.73 4.61 -15.48
N TYR A 668 -45.27 3.41 -15.10
CA TYR A 668 -43.89 3.14 -14.70
C TYR A 668 -43.43 1.78 -15.20
N PHE A 669 -42.22 1.73 -15.75
CA PHE A 669 -41.44 0.51 -15.95
C PHE A 669 -40.74 0.18 -14.62
N GLN A 670 -40.95 -1.03 -14.11
CA GLN A 670 -40.28 -1.53 -12.91
C GLN A 670 -39.77 -2.95 -13.12
N LYS A 671 -38.46 -3.15 -12.91
CA LYS A 671 -37.83 -4.46 -13.08
C LYS A 671 -36.57 -4.55 -12.21
N SER A 672 -36.31 -5.73 -11.68
CA SER A 672 -35.12 -6.03 -10.89
C SER A 672 -34.34 -7.20 -11.46
N LEU A 673 -33.02 -7.10 -11.41
CA LEU A 673 -32.10 -8.21 -11.59
C LEU A 673 -31.44 -8.52 -10.24
N VAL A 674 -31.42 -9.79 -9.84
CA VAL A 674 -30.83 -10.24 -8.58
C VAL A 674 -29.77 -11.30 -8.87
N LEU A 675 -28.51 -11.01 -8.51
CA LEU A 675 -27.45 -12.02 -8.49
C LEU A 675 -27.48 -12.73 -7.15
N LEU A 676 -27.71 -14.05 -7.14
CA LEU A 676 -27.73 -14.84 -5.91
C LEU A 676 -26.39 -15.58 -5.76
N SER A 677 -25.70 -15.41 -4.62
CA SER A 677 -24.40 -16.03 -4.34
C SER A 677 -24.31 -16.54 -2.90
N ARG A 678 -23.38 -17.45 -2.66
CA ARG A 678 -22.96 -17.86 -1.30
C ARG A 678 -21.92 -16.92 -0.69
N LEU A 679 -21.32 -16.06 -1.51
CA LEU A 679 -20.16 -15.26 -1.16
C LEU A 679 -20.55 -13.81 -0.80
N PRO A 680 -20.01 -13.26 0.30
CA PRO A 680 -20.31 -11.90 0.75
C PRO A 680 -19.49 -10.81 -0.01
N PHE A 681 -19.27 -10.97 -1.31
CA PHE A 681 -18.41 -10.07 -2.10
C PHE A 681 -19.17 -8.85 -2.63
N VAL A 682 -19.58 -7.98 -1.70
CA VAL A 682 -20.50 -6.86 -1.96
C VAL A 682 -20.02 -5.95 -3.10
N ASN A 683 -18.77 -5.50 -3.09
CA ASN A 683 -18.27 -4.59 -4.13
C ASN A 683 -18.17 -5.28 -5.49
N LEU A 684 -17.65 -6.52 -5.52
CA LEU A 684 -17.51 -7.27 -6.76
C LEU A 684 -18.88 -7.47 -7.44
N PHE A 685 -19.86 -7.95 -6.68
CA PHE A 685 -21.17 -8.23 -7.25
C PHE A 685 -21.99 -6.97 -7.52
N TYR A 686 -21.72 -5.84 -6.87
CA TYR A 686 -22.28 -4.55 -7.29
C TYR A 686 -21.76 -4.11 -8.65
N GLU A 687 -20.44 -4.16 -8.89
CA GLU A 687 -19.85 -3.82 -10.19
C GLU A 687 -20.36 -4.75 -11.30
N ILE A 688 -20.39 -6.06 -11.03
CA ILE A 688 -20.93 -7.05 -11.96
C ILE A 688 -22.42 -6.78 -12.24
N CYS A 689 -23.23 -6.54 -11.20
CA CYS A 689 -24.66 -6.29 -11.36
C CYS A 689 -24.92 -4.97 -12.11
N ALA A 690 -24.08 -3.95 -11.89
CA ALA A 690 -24.12 -2.68 -12.61
C ALA A 690 -23.86 -2.83 -14.12
N LEU A 691 -23.08 -3.84 -14.52
CA LEU A 691 -22.80 -4.15 -15.92
C LEU A 691 -23.90 -5.02 -16.55
N ILE A 692 -24.35 -6.06 -15.85
CA ILE A 692 -25.32 -7.04 -16.37
C ILE A 692 -26.70 -6.40 -16.52
N ALA A 693 -27.21 -5.73 -15.49
CA ALA A 693 -28.61 -5.31 -15.45
C ALA A 693 -29.00 -4.33 -16.56
N PRO A 694 -28.26 -3.24 -16.84
CA PRO A 694 -28.59 -2.36 -17.96
C PRO A 694 -28.55 -3.06 -19.32
N SER A 695 -27.56 -3.95 -19.52
CA SER A 695 -27.39 -4.74 -20.75
C SER A 695 -28.54 -5.73 -20.95
N PHE A 696 -29.00 -6.36 -19.87
CA PHE A 696 -30.17 -7.24 -19.89
C PHE A 696 -31.46 -6.46 -20.15
N PHE A 697 -31.67 -5.30 -19.51
CA PHE A 697 -32.85 -4.48 -19.76
C PHE A 697 -32.94 -3.96 -21.20
N ALA A 698 -31.81 -3.86 -21.90
CA ALA A 698 -31.76 -3.47 -23.31
C ALA A 698 -31.94 -4.65 -24.28
N SER A 699 -31.33 -5.81 -23.99
CA SER A 699 -31.18 -6.90 -24.97
C SER A 699 -31.81 -8.24 -24.58
N GLY A 700 -32.32 -8.40 -23.35
CA GLY A 700 -33.07 -9.58 -22.90
C GLY A 700 -32.21 -10.82 -22.60
N GLU A 701 -32.82 -12.01 -22.71
CA GLU A 701 -32.21 -13.32 -22.36
C GLU A 701 -30.83 -13.59 -22.99
N PRO A 702 -30.52 -13.23 -24.26
CA PRO A 702 -29.20 -13.48 -24.85
C PRO A 702 -28.04 -12.89 -24.05
N THR A 703 -28.27 -11.77 -23.35
CA THR A 703 -27.27 -11.19 -22.44
C THR A 703 -26.95 -12.13 -21.28
N LEU A 704 -27.94 -12.82 -20.71
CA LEU A 704 -27.73 -13.75 -19.60
C LEU A 704 -26.98 -15.00 -20.05
N GLU A 705 -27.26 -15.49 -21.26
CA GLU A 705 -26.51 -16.62 -21.84
C GLU A 705 -25.02 -16.28 -21.98
N ALA A 706 -24.71 -15.11 -22.55
CA ALA A 706 -23.33 -14.63 -22.68
C ALA A 706 -22.63 -14.39 -21.33
N VAL A 707 -23.35 -13.81 -20.36
CA VAL A 707 -22.85 -13.58 -19.00
C VAL A 707 -22.51 -14.90 -18.32
N CYS A 708 -23.41 -15.87 -18.36
CA CYS A 708 -23.19 -17.17 -17.75
C CYS A 708 -22.04 -17.91 -18.41
N ASP A 709 -21.95 -17.89 -19.74
CA ASP A 709 -20.82 -18.47 -20.46
C ASP A 709 -19.49 -17.83 -20.03
N ASN A 710 -19.42 -16.50 -19.92
CA ASN A 710 -18.23 -15.80 -19.42
C ASN A 710 -17.86 -16.23 -17.98
N ILE A 711 -18.84 -16.33 -17.08
CA ILE A 711 -18.61 -16.75 -15.67
C ILE A 711 -18.19 -18.22 -15.59
N CYS A 712 -18.69 -19.10 -16.47
CA CYS A 712 -18.24 -20.49 -16.55
C CYS A 712 -16.75 -20.60 -16.91
N HIS A 713 -16.18 -19.58 -17.54
CA HIS A 713 -14.75 -19.51 -17.87
C HIS A 713 -13.92 -18.78 -16.80
N TRP A 714 -14.52 -18.35 -15.69
CA TRP A 714 -13.77 -17.75 -14.59
C TRP A 714 -12.81 -18.75 -13.94
N PRO A 715 -11.70 -18.26 -13.37
CA PRO A 715 -10.80 -19.09 -12.58
C PRO A 715 -11.52 -19.65 -11.34
N SER A 716 -10.91 -20.66 -10.73
CA SER A 716 -11.44 -21.28 -9.51
C SER A 716 -11.46 -20.28 -8.37
N LEU A 717 -12.45 -20.43 -7.49
CA LEU A 717 -12.56 -19.65 -6.26
C LEU A 717 -11.42 -20.04 -5.29
N MET A 718 -10.34 -19.25 -5.31
CA MET A 718 -9.14 -19.50 -4.50
C MET A 718 -8.72 -18.24 -3.73
N ALA A 719 -8.27 -18.43 -2.50
CA ALA A 719 -7.70 -17.36 -1.67
C ALA A 719 -6.17 -17.30 -1.78
N GLY A 720 -5.62 -16.10 -1.90
CA GLY A 720 -4.19 -15.79 -1.94
C GLY A 720 -3.61 -15.54 -3.34
N GLU A 721 -4.42 -15.59 -4.39
CA GLU A 721 -4.01 -15.34 -5.78
C GLU A 721 -4.83 -14.19 -6.39
N ASN A 722 -4.27 -13.54 -7.40
CA ASN A 722 -5.00 -12.56 -8.20
C ASN A 722 -5.79 -13.30 -9.28
N LEU A 723 -7.08 -12.97 -9.40
CA LEU A 723 -8.01 -13.61 -10.31
C LEU A 723 -8.47 -12.57 -11.34
N SER A 724 -8.36 -12.93 -12.62
CA SER A 724 -8.83 -12.13 -13.74
C SER A 724 -10.19 -12.67 -14.19
N LEU A 725 -11.23 -11.85 -14.08
CA LEU A 725 -12.61 -12.20 -14.38
C LEU A 725 -13.07 -11.45 -15.63
N HIS A 726 -13.26 -12.17 -16.73
CA HIS A 726 -13.76 -11.59 -17.97
C HIS A 726 -15.29 -11.55 -17.96
N LEU A 727 -15.88 -10.41 -18.29
CA LEU A 727 -17.34 -10.27 -18.37
C LEU A 727 -17.75 -9.18 -19.36
N LEU A 728 -18.50 -9.54 -20.40
CA LEU A 728 -19.08 -8.61 -21.39
C LEU A 728 -18.04 -7.61 -21.99
N GLY A 729 -16.82 -8.08 -22.25
CA GLY A 729 -15.72 -7.27 -22.80
C GLY A 729 -14.91 -6.46 -21.78
N SER A 730 -15.31 -6.47 -20.51
CA SER A 730 -14.56 -5.91 -19.38
C SER A 730 -13.71 -7.00 -18.71
N ILE A 731 -12.57 -6.60 -18.14
CA ILE A 731 -11.68 -7.50 -17.38
C ILE A 731 -11.61 -6.98 -15.95
N TYR A 732 -12.08 -7.77 -14.97
CA TYR A 732 -12.00 -7.43 -13.57
C TYR A 732 -10.84 -8.16 -12.90
N GLU A 733 -9.85 -7.42 -12.42
CA GLU A 733 -8.74 -7.96 -11.64
C GLU A 733 -9.09 -7.86 -10.14
N ILE A 734 -9.16 -9.00 -9.47
CA ILE A 734 -9.50 -9.10 -8.05
C ILE A 734 -8.46 -9.90 -7.26
N SER A 735 -8.41 -9.69 -5.94
CA SER A 735 -7.57 -10.47 -5.03
C SER A 735 -8.38 -10.86 -3.78
N ILE A 736 -8.31 -12.14 -3.39
CA ILE A 736 -9.02 -12.68 -2.22
C ILE A 736 -7.99 -13.05 -1.13
N PRO A 737 -7.93 -12.36 0.02
CA PRO A 737 -6.94 -12.64 1.08
C PRO A 737 -7.07 -14.04 1.75
N LYS A 738 -5.93 -14.64 2.13
CA LYS A 738 -5.83 -15.96 2.80
C LYS A 738 -5.77 -15.84 4.34
N GLN A 739 -6.25 -16.84 5.10
CA GLN A 739 -6.38 -16.85 6.58
C GLN A 739 -5.05 -16.75 7.34
N ASN A 740 -3.94 -17.26 6.78
CA ASN A 740 -2.59 -17.20 7.35
C ASN A 740 -1.65 -16.32 6.51
N TYR A 741 -2.15 -15.20 6.00
CA TYR A 741 -1.33 -14.24 5.25
C TYR A 741 -0.31 -13.56 6.18
N LYS A 742 0.81 -14.25 6.47
CA LYS A 742 2.12 -13.61 6.38
C LYS A 742 2.13 -13.08 4.96
N SER A 743 2.23 -11.78 4.75
CA SER A 743 2.42 -11.25 3.39
C SER A 743 3.80 -11.73 2.92
N LEU A 744 3.84 -12.95 2.42
CA LEU A 744 4.86 -13.42 1.51
C LEU A 744 4.65 -12.56 0.28
N THR A 745 5.59 -11.64 0.08
CA THR A 745 6.19 -11.36 -1.22
C THR A 745 5.49 -12.13 -2.35
N THR A 746 4.68 -11.45 -3.15
CA THR A 746 4.55 -11.81 -4.56
C THR A 746 5.94 -11.58 -5.15
N ALA A 747 6.90 -12.47 -4.88
CA ALA A 747 8.21 -12.58 -5.51
C ALA A 747 8.17 -13.70 -6.56
N ASP A 748 7.34 -14.74 -6.38
CA ASP A 748 7.25 -15.84 -7.32
C ASP A 748 5.84 -15.98 -7.91
N LYS A 749 5.80 -16.10 -9.24
CA LYS A 749 4.63 -16.29 -10.14
C LYS A 749 3.88 -15.03 -10.54
N VAL A 750 4.29 -14.41 -11.66
CA VAL A 750 3.50 -14.32 -12.91
C VAL A 750 4.48 -14.03 -14.05
N ASN A 751 4.90 -15.11 -14.73
CA ASN A 751 5.59 -15.11 -16.02
C ASN A 751 4.58 -15.56 -17.09
N ARG A 752 3.37 -14.98 -17.09
CA ARG A 752 2.34 -15.27 -18.09
C ARG A 752 1.94 -13.97 -18.77
N GLU A 753 2.42 -13.84 -20.00
CA GLU A 753 1.96 -12.90 -21.01
C GLU A 753 0.45 -13.11 -21.21
N SER A 754 -0.35 -12.08 -20.95
CA SER A 754 -1.71 -11.99 -21.47
C SER A 754 -1.73 -10.94 -22.56
N THR A 755 -1.72 -11.41 -23.80
CA THR A 755 -2.04 -10.63 -25.01
C THR A 755 -3.45 -10.07 -24.87
N THR A 756 -3.60 -8.82 -24.47
CA THR A 756 -4.90 -8.13 -24.51
C THR A 756 -5.14 -7.56 -25.91
N PRO A 757 -6.24 -7.92 -26.60
CA PRO A 757 -6.62 -7.29 -27.85
C PRO A 757 -7.01 -5.81 -27.62
N PRO A 758 -6.80 -4.93 -28.62
CA PRO A 758 -7.08 -3.51 -28.48
C PRO A 758 -8.59 -3.26 -28.33
N GLY A 759 -9.02 -2.75 -27.16
CA GLY A 759 -10.40 -2.33 -26.91
C GLY A 759 -11.00 -2.70 -25.55
N SER A 760 -10.40 -3.63 -24.79
CA SER A 760 -10.92 -4.08 -23.49
C SER A 760 -10.55 -3.16 -22.33
N GLN A 761 -11.53 -2.74 -21.52
CA GLN A 761 -11.33 -1.94 -20.31
C GLN A 761 -11.02 -2.86 -19.11
N THR A 762 -9.82 -2.74 -18.53
CA THR A 762 -9.46 -3.46 -17.30
C THR A 762 -9.85 -2.64 -16.08
N GLN A 763 -10.65 -3.22 -15.19
CA GLN A 763 -11.05 -2.64 -13.91
C GLN A 763 -10.41 -3.40 -12.75
N ILE A 764 -9.76 -2.69 -11.83
CA ILE A 764 -9.15 -3.29 -10.64
C ILE A 764 -10.08 -3.05 -9.46
N ILE A 765 -10.58 -4.12 -8.84
CA ILE A 765 -11.40 -4.04 -7.62
C ILE A 765 -10.48 -4.24 -6.41
N ALA A 766 -10.09 -3.13 -5.78
CA ALA A 766 -9.12 -3.13 -4.67
C ALA A 766 -9.56 -3.92 -3.43
N SER A 767 -10.87 -4.00 -3.20
CA SER A 767 -11.45 -4.90 -2.18
C SER A 767 -12.77 -5.45 -2.68
N ILE A 768 -12.87 -6.78 -2.70
CA ILE A 768 -14.04 -7.52 -3.15
C ILE A 768 -15.26 -7.38 -2.23
N HIS A 769 -15.06 -7.01 -0.97
CA HIS A 769 -16.09 -7.08 0.08
C HIS A 769 -16.31 -5.76 0.85
N GLU A 770 -15.34 -4.84 0.86
CA GLU A 770 -15.41 -3.64 1.73
C GLU A 770 -16.07 -2.43 1.06
N ILE A 771 -17.27 -2.09 1.51
CA ILE A 771 -17.91 -0.81 1.17
C ILE A 771 -17.20 0.39 1.84
N ASP A 772 -17.37 1.59 1.29
CA ASP A 772 -16.84 2.84 1.88
C ASP A 772 -17.52 3.17 3.23
N ILE A 773 -16.92 2.70 4.32
CA ILE A 773 -17.50 2.80 5.66
C ILE A 773 -17.60 4.26 6.15
N PHE A 774 -16.72 5.13 5.70
CA PHE A 774 -16.73 6.54 6.07
C PHE A 774 -17.97 7.23 5.50
N LYS A 775 -18.36 6.92 4.26
CA LYS A 775 -19.59 7.47 3.64
C LYS A 775 -20.82 7.19 4.49
N SER A 776 -20.94 5.97 5.04
CA SER A 776 -22.04 5.58 5.92
C SER A 776 -21.91 6.17 7.33
N LEU A 777 -20.70 6.20 7.91
CA LEU A 777 -20.48 6.51 9.32
C LEU A 777 -20.15 7.97 9.63
N GLN A 778 -19.92 8.82 8.63
CA GLN A 778 -19.49 10.22 8.82
C GLN A 778 -20.40 11.04 9.77
N PHE A 779 -21.71 10.79 9.77
CA PHE A 779 -22.66 11.46 10.67
C PHE A 779 -22.68 10.87 12.08
N PHE A 780 -22.11 9.68 12.25
CA PHE A 780 -22.12 8.90 13.49
C PHE A 780 -20.74 8.78 14.15
N LEU A 781 -19.72 9.48 13.64
CA LEU A 781 -18.36 9.47 14.20
C LEU A 781 -18.31 9.67 15.73
N PRO A 782 -19.09 10.59 16.33
CA PRO A 782 -19.09 10.76 17.79
C PRO A 782 -19.58 9.52 18.56
N HIS A 783 -20.25 8.59 17.89
CA HIS A 783 -20.82 7.37 18.45
C HIS A 783 -20.04 6.11 18.04
N ILE A 784 -18.90 6.23 17.36
CA ILE A 784 -18.26 5.06 16.74
C ILE A 784 -17.87 3.95 17.73
N HIS A 785 -17.38 4.31 18.91
CA HIS A 785 -17.00 3.35 19.95
C HIS A 785 -18.23 2.69 20.60
N LEU A 786 -19.33 3.45 20.73
CA LEU A 786 -20.63 2.91 21.17
C LEU A 786 -21.16 1.90 20.14
N LEU A 787 -21.13 2.26 18.85
CA LEU A 787 -21.57 1.36 17.77
C LEU A 787 -20.72 0.10 17.71
N TRP A 788 -19.41 0.23 17.89
CA TRP A 788 -18.49 -0.90 18.02
C TRP A 788 -18.88 -1.82 19.18
N GLU A 789 -19.15 -1.30 20.39
CA GLU A 789 -19.59 -2.11 21.53
C GLU A 789 -20.93 -2.83 21.28
N LEU A 790 -21.92 -2.13 20.70
CA LEU A 790 -23.23 -2.72 20.40
C LEU A 790 -23.10 -3.90 19.41
N VAL A 791 -22.26 -3.74 18.38
CA VAL A 791 -22.00 -4.80 17.40
C VAL A 791 -21.19 -5.93 18.03
N LEU A 792 -20.15 -5.61 18.81
CA LEU A 792 -19.29 -6.58 19.49
C LEU A 792 -20.08 -7.50 20.42
N THR A 793 -21.03 -6.92 21.17
CA THR A 793 -21.87 -7.64 22.13
C THR A 793 -23.13 -8.26 21.50
N GLY A 794 -23.33 -8.09 20.18
CA GLY A 794 -24.45 -8.70 19.45
C GLY A 794 -25.82 -8.14 19.87
N GLU A 795 -25.86 -6.85 20.20
CA GLU A 795 -27.09 -6.17 20.61
C GLU A 795 -28.09 -6.02 19.44
N PRO A 796 -29.41 -6.00 19.69
CA PRO A 796 -30.42 -5.81 18.64
C PRO A 796 -30.42 -4.38 18.12
N ILE A 797 -30.17 -4.18 16.83
CA ILE A 797 -30.07 -2.85 16.21
C ILE A 797 -31.06 -2.74 15.04
N VAL A 798 -31.86 -1.65 15.03
CA VAL A 798 -32.67 -1.27 13.87
C VAL A 798 -32.07 -0.05 13.20
N VAL A 799 -31.70 -0.18 11.92
CA VAL A 799 -31.30 0.92 11.04
C VAL A 799 -32.52 1.37 10.24
N THR A 800 -33.01 2.57 10.49
CA THR A 800 -34.14 3.15 9.75
C THR A 800 -33.64 4.24 8.80
N GLY A 801 -33.98 4.14 7.52
CA GLY A 801 -33.65 5.15 6.52
C GLY A 801 -34.75 5.31 5.48
N THR A 802 -34.50 6.10 4.44
CA THR A 802 -35.41 6.28 3.30
C THR A 802 -34.94 5.57 2.05
N SER A 803 -33.74 5.01 2.05
CA SER A 803 -33.15 4.31 0.90
C SER A 803 -32.72 2.90 1.30
N PRO A 804 -33.10 1.84 0.54
CA PRO A 804 -32.63 0.49 0.79
C PRO A 804 -31.11 0.39 0.64
N THR A 805 -30.51 1.16 -0.26
CA THR A 805 -29.06 1.25 -0.47
C THR A 805 -28.36 1.74 0.80
N ASP A 806 -28.83 2.85 1.36
CA ASP A 806 -28.20 3.44 2.55
C ASP A 806 -28.38 2.55 3.79
N CYS A 807 -29.56 1.92 3.94
CA CYS A 807 -29.81 0.92 4.97
C CYS A 807 -28.85 -0.28 4.83
N ALA A 808 -28.76 -0.88 3.64
CA ALA A 808 -27.91 -2.04 3.41
C ALA A 808 -26.43 -1.72 3.63
N HIS A 809 -25.96 -0.55 3.17
CA HIS A 809 -24.59 -0.11 3.40
C HIS A 809 -24.31 0.18 4.87
N MET A 810 -25.25 0.78 5.59
CA MET A 810 -25.07 1.00 7.03
C MET A 810 -24.99 -0.33 7.78
N VAL A 811 -25.89 -1.29 7.52
CA VAL A 811 -25.86 -2.62 8.16
C VAL A 811 -24.53 -3.32 7.91
N GLN A 812 -24.06 -3.32 6.67
CA GLN A 812 -22.76 -3.90 6.31
C GLN A 812 -21.59 -3.15 6.97
N SER A 813 -21.66 -1.82 7.07
CA SER A 813 -20.65 -1.01 7.76
C SER A 813 -20.59 -1.33 9.25
N LEU A 814 -21.75 -1.51 9.90
CA LEU A 814 -21.83 -1.90 11.31
C LEU A 814 -21.18 -3.26 11.55
N MET A 815 -21.49 -4.26 10.72
CA MET A 815 -20.87 -5.59 10.83
C MET A 815 -19.34 -5.52 10.68
N SER A 816 -18.84 -4.62 9.83
CA SER A 816 -17.39 -4.46 9.61
C SER A 816 -16.65 -3.79 10.77
N LEU A 817 -17.36 -3.15 11.73
CA LEU A 817 -16.73 -2.43 12.85
C LEU A 817 -15.87 -3.35 13.72
N ILE A 818 -16.23 -4.63 13.82
CA ILE A 818 -15.53 -5.60 14.67
C ILE A 818 -14.57 -6.50 13.88
N SER A 819 -14.21 -6.13 12.65
CA SER A 819 -13.21 -6.90 11.89
C SER A 819 -11.86 -6.94 12.64
N PRO A 820 -11.19 -8.10 12.78
CA PRO A 820 -11.38 -9.35 12.03
C PRO A 820 -12.30 -10.38 12.71
N LEU A 821 -12.92 -10.04 13.84
CA LEU A 821 -13.93 -10.88 14.47
C LEU A 821 -15.17 -10.94 13.58
N SER A 822 -15.66 -12.14 13.28
CA SER A 822 -16.90 -12.31 12.53
C SER A 822 -18.10 -11.91 13.36
N TYR A 823 -19.03 -11.18 12.75
CA TYR A 823 -20.36 -10.99 13.31
C TYR A 823 -21.17 -12.29 13.14
N CYS A 824 -21.48 -12.96 14.24
CA CYS A 824 -22.12 -14.27 14.27
C CYS A 824 -23.64 -14.20 14.53
N ALA A 825 -24.18 -13.02 14.79
CA ALA A 825 -25.62 -12.80 14.91
C ALA A 825 -26.28 -12.62 13.53
N GLU A 826 -27.62 -12.67 13.49
CA GLU A 826 -28.39 -12.53 12.26
C GLU A 826 -28.29 -11.10 11.73
N SER A 827 -28.28 -10.92 10.40
CA SER A 827 -28.29 -9.58 9.82
C SER A 827 -29.13 -9.54 8.55
N ARG A 828 -29.98 -8.52 8.44
CA ARG A 828 -30.82 -8.28 7.28
C ARG A 828 -30.52 -6.87 6.76
N PRO A 829 -29.60 -6.73 5.78
CA PRO A 829 -29.21 -5.43 5.23
C PRO A 829 -30.40 -4.63 4.69
N TYR A 830 -31.38 -5.33 4.12
CA TYR A 830 -32.69 -4.78 3.78
C TYR A 830 -33.79 -5.78 4.16
N PHE A 831 -34.79 -5.30 4.89
CA PHE A 831 -35.88 -6.09 5.45
C PHE A 831 -37.23 -5.42 5.24
N THR A 832 -38.23 -6.19 4.82
CA THR A 832 -39.57 -5.68 4.51
C THR A 832 -40.64 -6.39 5.32
N ILE A 833 -41.84 -5.81 5.36
CA ILE A 833 -43.00 -6.41 6.04
C ILE A 833 -43.51 -7.70 5.36
N HIS A 834 -43.07 -7.95 4.14
CA HIS A 834 -43.47 -9.09 3.31
C HIS A 834 -42.50 -10.26 3.43
N ASP A 835 -41.39 -10.09 4.14
CA ASP A 835 -40.47 -11.18 4.43
C ASP A 835 -41.19 -12.28 5.24
N THR A 836 -41.00 -13.53 4.85
CA THR A 836 -41.61 -14.69 5.53
C THR A 836 -41.27 -14.76 7.02
N GLU A 837 -40.12 -14.21 7.41
CA GLU A 837 -39.62 -14.20 8.79
C GLU A 837 -40.05 -12.94 9.57
N PHE A 838 -40.85 -12.05 8.97
CA PHE A 838 -41.36 -10.84 9.64
C PHE A 838 -41.94 -11.12 11.02
N LYS A 839 -42.74 -12.19 11.14
CA LYS A 839 -43.37 -12.57 12.42
C LYS A 839 -42.35 -13.06 13.47
N GLU A 840 -41.27 -13.69 13.05
CA GLU A 840 -40.21 -14.20 13.94
C GLU A 840 -39.48 -13.03 14.62
N PHE A 841 -39.08 -12.03 13.83
CA PHE A 841 -38.27 -10.92 14.35
C PHE A 841 -39.07 -9.79 15.00
N THR A 842 -40.38 -9.71 14.77
CA THR A 842 -41.21 -8.61 15.29
C THR A 842 -42.08 -8.99 16.50
N GLN A 843 -42.23 -10.28 16.82
CA GLN A 843 -43.04 -10.73 17.95
C GLN A 843 -42.23 -10.74 19.27
N ASN A 844 -42.72 -10.05 20.28
CA ASN A 844 -42.05 -9.88 21.58
C ASN A 844 -42.21 -11.09 22.53
N LYS A 845 -42.23 -12.33 22.03
CA LYS A 845 -42.53 -13.53 22.84
C LYS A 845 -41.31 -14.11 23.57
N HIS A 846 -40.09 -13.87 23.08
CA HIS A 846 -38.85 -14.50 23.58
C HIS A 846 -37.72 -13.50 23.88
N GLY A 847 -38.06 -12.23 24.10
CA GLY A 847 -37.08 -11.14 24.14
C GLY A 847 -36.62 -10.72 22.75
N HIS A 848 -35.72 -9.73 22.66
CA HIS A 848 -35.21 -9.25 21.38
C HIS A 848 -34.13 -10.19 20.84
N PRO A 849 -34.26 -10.71 19.61
CA PRO A 849 -33.21 -11.52 19.00
C PRO A 849 -31.96 -10.65 18.73
N SER A 850 -30.78 -11.24 18.84
CA SER A 850 -29.53 -10.59 18.39
C SER A 850 -29.52 -10.50 16.86
N ILE A 851 -29.91 -9.33 16.35
CA ILE A 851 -30.04 -9.08 14.91
C ILE A 851 -29.82 -7.60 14.57
N ILE A 852 -29.29 -7.34 13.37
CA ILE A 852 -29.25 -6.00 12.77
C ILE A 852 -30.26 -5.96 11.60
N LEU A 853 -31.24 -5.06 11.66
CA LEU A 853 -32.28 -4.89 10.65
C LEU A 853 -32.15 -3.55 9.92
N GLY A 854 -32.03 -3.56 8.60
CA GLY A 854 -32.15 -2.37 7.76
C GLY A 854 -33.57 -2.23 7.20
N VAL A 855 -34.27 -1.15 7.54
CA VAL A 855 -35.68 -0.94 7.16
C VAL A 855 -35.93 0.46 6.60
N THR A 856 -36.78 0.54 5.59
CA THR A 856 -37.22 1.81 4.98
C THR A 856 -38.64 2.20 5.35
N ASN A 857 -39.48 1.23 5.74
CA ASN A 857 -40.89 1.47 5.97
C ASN A 857 -41.13 2.13 7.34
N PRO A 858 -41.78 3.31 7.43
CA PRO A 858 -42.12 3.94 8.71
C PRO A 858 -42.98 3.07 9.63
N PHE A 859 -43.69 2.07 9.10
CA PHE A 859 -44.43 1.09 9.90
C PHE A 859 -43.54 0.40 10.94
N PHE A 860 -42.28 0.14 10.63
CA PHE A 860 -41.32 -0.45 11.56
C PHE A 860 -41.04 0.44 12.77
N ALA A 861 -41.14 1.77 12.64
CA ALA A 861 -40.95 2.67 13.79
C ALA A 861 -42.01 2.44 14.87
N LYS A 862 -43.23 2.03 14.50
CA LYS A 862 -44.30 1.69 15.44
C LYS A 862 -44.17 0.25 15.94
N THR A 863 -43.91 -0.69 15.04
CA THR A 863 -43.81 -2.13 15.37
C THR A 863 -42.60 -2.43 16.26
N LEU A 864 -41.47 -1.76 16.01
CA LEU A 864 -40.21 -1.92 16.72
C LEU A 864 -39.94 -0.78 17.72
N GLN A 865 -40.95 -0.01 18.11
CA GLN A 865 -40.79 1.11 19.05
C GLN A 865 -40.19 0.72 20.42
N HIS A 866 -40.28 -0.55 20.77
CA HIS A 866 -39.79 -1.13 22.02
C HIS A 866 -38.35 -1.66 21.92
N TRP A 867 -37.73 -1.59 20.74
CA TRP A 867 -36.36 -2.05 20.55
C TRP A 867 -35.34 -1.15 21.24
N PRO A 868 -34.26 -1.73 21.78
CA PRO A 868 -33.34 -1.00 22.66
C PRO A 868 -32.47 0.00 21.91
N HIS A 869 -32.12 -0.30 20.64
CA HIS A 869 -31.18 0.51 19.85
C HIS A 869 -31.72 0.77 18.46
N THR A 870 -31.83 2.05 18.08
CA THR A 870 -32.27 2.49 16.76
C THR A 870 -31.29 3.51 16.18
N ILE A 871 -30.84 3.28 14.96
CA ILE A 871 -30.00 4.22 14.19
C ILE A 871 -30.87 4.82 13.09
N ARG A 872 -31.11 6.14 13.17
CA ARG A 872 -31.89 6.86 12.16
C ARG A 872 -30.94 7.57 11.19
N LEU A 873 -30.99 7.16 9.92
CA LEU A 873 -30.19 7.74 8.83
C LEU A 873 -30.72 9.12 8.44
N GLN A 874 -29.83 9.95 7.90
CA GLN A 874 -30.20 11.23 7.30
C GLN A 874 -30.57 11.03 5.82
N ASP A 875 -31.64 11.69 5.37
CA ASP A 875 -32.02 11.69 3.95
C ASP A 875 -30.91 12.31 3.09
N SER A 876 -30.51 11.61 2.03
CA SER A 876 -29.53 12.10 1.07
C SER A 876 -30.02 13.37 0.36
N ALA A 877 -29.09 14.24 -0.06
CA ALA A 877 -29.42 15.50 -0.75
C ALA A 877 -30.28 15.29 -2.01
N GLU A 878 -30.10 14.16 -2.71
CA GLU A 878 -30.92 13.73 -3.85
C GLU A 878 -32.34 13.33 -3.43
N SER A 879 -32.49 12.59 -2.32
CA SER A 879 -33.80 12.25 -1.74
C SER A 879 -34.55 13.49 -1.27
N GLN A 880 -33.86 14.45 -0.66
CA GLN A 880 -34.43 15.74 -0.28
C GLN A 880 -34.82 16.61 -1.49
N ALA A 881 -34.07 16.56 -2.59
CA ALA A 881 -34.42 17.23 -3.84
C ALA A 881 -35.69 16.63 -4.48
N LEU A 882 -35.82 15.31 -4.51
CA LEU A 882 -37.02 14.62 -5.00
C LEU A 882 -38.24 14.84 -4.10
N LEU A 883 -38.06 14.88 -2.77
CA LEU A 883 -39.13 15.22 -1.82
C LEU A 883 -39.61 16.66 -2.00
N LYS A 884 -38.71 17.61 -2.22
CA LYS A 884 -39.04 19.01 -2.57
C LYS A 884 -39.76 19.12 -3.92
N GLN A 885 -39.37 18.30 -4.90
CA GLN A 885 -40.04 18.26 -6.21
C GLN A 885 -41.46 17.68 -6.11
N LYS A 886 -41.68 16.64 -5.28
CA LYS A 886 -43.03 16.13 -4.95
C LYS A 886 -43.87 17.15 -4.16
N GLN A 887 -43.27 17.95 -3.29
CA GLN A 887 -43.98 19.03 -2.58
C GLN A 887 -44.42 20.16 -3.53
N ALA A 888 -43.58 20.53 -4.51
CA ALA A 888 -43.91 21.57 -5.50
C ALA A 888 -45.07 21.18 -6.44
N VAL A 889 -45.18 19.90 -6.80
CA VAL A 889 -46.25 19.40 -7.68
C VAL A 889 -47.61 19.32 -6.98
N ILE A 890 -47.65 19.19 -5.65
CA ILE A 890 -48.90 19.15 -4.87
C ILE A 890 -49.39 20.57 -4.53
N SER A 891 -48.50 21.57 -4.48
CA SER A 891 -48.86 22.99 -4.29
C SER A 891 -49.24 23.71 -5.60
N GLY A 892 -49.03 23.09 -6.76
CA GLY A 892 -49.43 23.63 -8.07
C GLY A 892 -50.87 23.25 -8.42
N GLY A 893 -51.83 24.04 -7.96
CA GLY A 893 -53.24 23.87 -8.30
C GLY A 893 -53.51 24.04 -9.80
N VAL A 894 -54.13 23.03 -10.41
CA VAL A 894 -54.88 23.18 -11.65
C VAL A 894 -56.27 23.72 -11.28
N ASN A 895 -56.65 24.85 -11.88
CA ASN A 895 -58.01 25.37 -11.84
C ASN A 895 -58.96 24.34 -12.48
N VAL A 896 -59.79 23.69 -11.68
CA VAL A 896 -60.97 22.97 -12.16
C VAL A 896 -62.17 23.47 -11.37
N THR A 897 -63.12 24.02 -12.11
CA THR A 897 -64.41 24.51 -11.66
C THR A 897 -65.35 23.35 -11.29
N ASN A 898 -66.13 23.55 -10.21
CA ASN A 898 -67.38 22.90 -9.84
C ASN A 898 -67.54 21.37 -10.03
N SER A 899 -67.46 20.61 -8.92
CA SER A 899 -68.56 19.76 -8.40
C SER A 899 -68.07 18.80 -7.29
N GLY A 900 -68.92 18.58 -6.27
CA GLY A 900 -68.89 17.37 -5.43
C GLY A 900 -68.31 17.51 -4.02
N ALA A 901 -69.18 17.76 -3.04
CA ALA A 901 -68.87 17.81 -1.59
C ALA A 901 -68.37 16.48 -0.98
N GLU A 902 -68.30 15.39 -1.74
CA GLU A 902 -67.78 14.09 -1.27
C GLU A 902 -66.24 13.98 -1.33
N ALA A 903 -65.56 14.78 -2.16
CA ALA A 903 -64.09 14.77 -2.25
C ALA A 903 -63.41 15.39 -1.01
N ALA A 904 -64.07 16.34 -0.35
CA ALA A 904 -63.53 17.06 0.80
C ALA A 904 -63.40 16.19 2.07
N ALA A 905 -64.32 15.24 2.27
CA ALA A 905 -64.29 14.33 3.42
C ALA A 905 -63.11 13.35 3.34
N THR A 906 -62.80 12.85 2.14
CA THR A 906 -61.70 11.90 1.88
C THR A 906 -60.33 12.58 1.97
N LEU A 907 -60.21 13.83 1.50
CA LEU A 907 -59.01 14.66 1.64
C LEU A 907 -58.69 15.01 3.12
N SER A 908 -59.72 15.21 3.96
CA SER A 908 -59.51 15.48 5.39
C SER A 908 -59.04 14.26 6.19
N LYS A 909 -59.43 13.04 5.77
CA LYS A 909 -58.93 11.79 6.36
C LYS A 909 -57.48 11.52 5.94
N LEU A 910 -57.13 11.79 4.68
CA LEU A 910 -55.76 11.70 4.17
C LEU A 910 -54.81 12.75 4.79
N SER A 911 -55.30 13.95 5.09
CA SER A 911 -54.51 14.99 5.76
C SER A 911 -54.29 14.70 7.25
N LYS A 912 -55.28 14.11 7.95
CA LYS A 912 -55.14 13.62 9.32
C LYS A 912 -54.16 12.44 9.42
N ILE A 913 -54.19 11.50 8.45
CA ILE A 913 -53.20 10.43 8.37
C ILE A 913 -51.80 11.01 8.11
N LYS A 914 -51.64 11.97 7.18
CA LYS A 914 -50.38 12.70 6.93
C LYS A 914 -49.83 13.44 8.14
N GLN A 915 -50.69 14.08 8.95
CA GLN A 915 -50.26 14.75 10.18
C GLN A 915 -49.80 13.76 11.27
N ILE A 916 -50.37 12.56 11.31
CA ILE A 916 -49.95 11.50 12.23
C ILE A 916 -48.62 10.88 11.77
N THR A 917 -48.42 10.66 10.46
CA THR A 917 -47.16 10.12 9.91
C THR A 917 -45.99 11.09 10.09
N ASN A 918 -46.20 12.40 9.90
CA ASN A 918 -45.15 13.41 10.12
C ASN A 918 -44.80 13.55 11.61
N LYS A 919 -45.77 13.48 12.53
CA LYS A 919 -45.49 13.50 13.98
C LYS A 919 -44.74 12.25 14.50
N LEU A 920 -44.79 11.13 13.77
CA LEU A 920 -44.06 9.89 14.11
C LEU A 920 -42.61 9.87 13.59
N LEU A 921 -42.30 10.73 12.61
CA LEU A 921 -40.97 10.89 11.99
C LEU A 921 -40.19 12.11 12.51
N ASP A 922 -40.76 12.87 13.46
CA ASP A 922 -40.24 14.15 14.00
C ASP A 922 -38.95 14.05 14.87
N SER A 923 -38.23 12.91 14.90
CA SER A 923 -36.97 12.81 15.63
C SER A 923 -35.77 12.94 14.67
N SER A 924 -34.81 13.81 15.01
CA SER A 924 -33.60 14.07 14.24
C SER A 924 -32.80 12.80 13.89
N PRO A 925 -32.04 12.76 12.78
CA PRO A 925 -31.07 11.69 12.53
C PRO A 925 -30.12 11.49 13.72
N GLY A 926 -29.75 10.25 14.03
CA GLY A 926 -28.92 9.95 15.20
C GLY A 926 -29.00 8.52 15.72
N VAL A 927 -28.22 8.23 16.78
CA VAL A 927 -28.23 6.95 17.49
C VAL A 927 -29.09 7.09 18.75
N TYR A 928 -30.16 6.31 18.83
CA TYR A 928 -31.09 6.25 19.95
C TYR A 928 -30.85 4.94 20.70
N THR A 929 -30.32 5.04 21.91
CA THR A 929 -29.99 3.87 22.72
C THR A 929 -30.11 4.19 24.20
N GLN A 930 -30.48 3.19 25.00
CA GLN A 930 -30.39 3.22 26.46
C GLN A 930 -29.08 2.58 26.98
N TYR A 931 -28.25 2.06 26.08
CA TYR A 931 -26.99 1.41 26.40
C TYR A 931 -25.98 2.41 26.93
N LYS A 932 -25.31 2.04 28.03
CA LYS A 932 -24.21 2.82 28.61
C LYS A 932 -22.89 2.17 28.17
N PRO A 933 -22.06 2.87 27.37
CA PRO A 933 -20.76 2.34 26.96
C PRO A 933 -19.87 1.99 28.15
N PHE A 934 -19.19 0.85 28.05
CA PHE A 934 -18.15 0.45 28.99
C PHE A 934 -16.84 1.19 28.74
N ILE A 935 -16.55 1.55 27.47
CA ILE A 935 -15.34 2.25 27.07
C ILE A 935 -15.57 3.72 26.72
N SER A 936 -14.56 4.53 27.01
CA SER A 936 -14.53 5.94 26.66
C SER A 936 -14.12 6.15 25.20
N LYS A 937 -14.63 7.23 24.62
CA LYS A 937 -14.33 7.65 23.25
C LYS A 937 -12.87 8.08 23.13
N ASP A 938 -12.17 7.60 22.10
CA ASP A 938 -10.86 8.15 21.75
C ASP A 938 -11.01 9.56 21.13
N LYS A 939 -10.81 10.59 21.96
CA LYS A 939 -10.93 11.99 21.54
C LYS A 939 -9.82 12.41 20.57
N ALA A 940 -8.64 11.81 20.64
CA ALA A 940 -7.51 12.16 19.78
C ALA A 940 -7.78 11.65 18.35
N PHE A 941 -8.20 10.39 18.23
CA PHE A 941 -8.63 9.81 16.96
C PHE A 941 -9.79 10.59 16.33
N LEU A 942 -10.85 10.88 17.10
CA LEU A 942 -12.00 11.64 16.58
C LEU A 942 -11.59 13.02 16.07
N LYS A 943 -10.71 13.74 16.78
CA LYS A 943 -10.16 15.02 16.29
C LYS A 943 -9.41 14.86 14.98
N LYS A 944 -8.64 13.79 14.80
CA LYS A 944 -7.87 13.50 13.58
C LYS A 944 -8.77 13.26 12.36
N ILE A 945 -9.86 12.50 12.52
CA ILE A 945 -10.83 12.26 11.45
C ILE A 945 -11.60 13.55 11.11
N LEU A 946 -12.09 14.26 12.13
CA LEU A 946 -12.81 15.52 11.95
C LEU A 946 -11.93 16.61 11.32
N LEU A 947 -10.64 16.66 11.64
CA LEU A 947 -9.69 17.55 10.98
C LEU A 947 -9.56 17.21 9.49
N GLY A 948 -9.49 15.92 9.16
CA GLY A 948 -9.47 15.47 7.75
C GLY A 948 -10.70 15.92 6.98
N MET A 949 -11.89 15.97 7.60
CA MET A 949 -13.09 16.52 6.96
C MET A 949 -12.96 18.03 6.70
N LYS A 950 -12.40 18.77 7.66
CA LYS A 950 -12.16 20.21 7.51
C LYS A 950 -11.11 20.55 6.46
N THR A 951 -10.16 19.65 6.21
CA THR A 951 -9.11 19.82 5.19
C THR A 951 -9.43 19.06 3.90
N GLU A 952 -10.68 18.65 3.67
CA GLU A 952 -11.15 17.97 2.46
C GLU A 952 -10.32 16.73 2.06
N ARG A 953 -9.86 15.96 3.06
CA ARG A 953 -9.16 14.69 2.84
C ARG A 953 -10.07 13.70 2.09
N PRO A 954 -9.57 12.96 1.09
CA PRO A 954 -10.38 11.99 0.35
C PRO A 954 -11.10 10.96 1.27
N PRO A 955 -12.38 10.62 0.99
CA PRO A 955 -13.16 9.66 1.77
C PRO A 955 -12.50 8.28 1.92
N SER A 956 -11.80 7.81 0.88
CA SER A 956 -11.07 6.54 0.91
C SER A 956 -10.01 6.50 2.01
N VAL A 957 -9.27 7.59 2.20
CA VAL A 957 -8.25 7.72 3.26
C VAL A 957 -8.91 7.78 4.64
N GLN A 958 -10.05 8.46 4.75
CA GLN A 958 -10.81 8.50 6.01
C GLN A 958 -11.36 7.11 6.37
N SER A 959 -11.84 6.36 5.39
CA SER A 959 -12.24 4.96 5.54
C SER A 959 -11.08 4.07 5.99
N ALA A 960 -9.90 4.20 5.39
CA ALA A 960 -8.72 3.45 5.79
C ALA A 960 -8.30 3.74 7.24
N LEU A 961 -8.28 5.02 7.64
CA LEU A 961 -7.99 5.42 9.02
C LEU A 961 -9.02 4.87 10.02
N LEU A 962 -10.31 4.85 9.63
CA LEU A 962 -11.38 4.31 10.45
C LEU A 962 -11.27 2.80 10.63
N ARG A 963 -11.04 2.05 9.55
CA ARG A 963 -10.81 0.60 9.59
C ARG A 963 -9.62 0.25 10.45
N ARG A 964 -8.51 0.97 10.29
CA ARG A 964 -7.30 0.75 11.05
C ARG A 964 -7.53 0.92 12.55
N HIS A 965 -8.17 2.01 12.97
CA HIS A 965 -8.48 2.25 14.38
C HIS A 965 -9.35 1.15 14.97
N LEU A 966 -10.39 0.72 14.24
CA LEU A 966 -11.30 -0.33 14.68
C LEU A 966 -10.65 -1.72 14.70
N LEU A 967 -9.73 -1.99 13.76
CA LEU A 967 -8.91 -3.19 13.73
C LEU A 967 -8.00 -3.27 14.97
N GLU A 968 -7.27 -2.20 15.27
CA GLU A 968 -6.37 -2.11 16.43
C GLU A 968 -7.16 -2.24 17.75
N LEU A 969 -8.35 -1.62 17.82
CA LEU A 969 -9.25 -1.73 18.97
C LEU A 969 -9.75 -3.16 19.16
N THR A 970 -10.21 -3.80 18.08
CA THR A 970 -10.73 -5.17 18.15
C THR A 970 -9.62 -6.18 18.45
N GLN A 971 -8.44 -6.02 17.85
CA GLN A 971 -7.29 -6.88 18.16
C GLN A 971 -6.86 -6.74 19.62
N SER A 972 -6.77 -5.51 20.13
CA SER A 972 -6.48 -5.26 21.56
C SER A 972 -7.48 -5.97 22.48
N PHE A 973 -8.76 -6.00 22.10
CA PHE A 973 -9.80 -6.73 22.81
C PHE A 973 -9.69 -8.26 22.67
N MET A 974 -9.28 -8.78 21.51
CA MET A 974 -9.23 -10.23 21.26
C MET A 974 -7.93 -10.91 21.72
N ILE A 975 -6.79 -10.20 21.76
CA ILE A 975 -5.48 -10.76 22.13
C ILE A 975 -5.49 -11.48 23.49
N PRO A 976 -6.07 -10.92 24.57
CA PRO A 976 -6.12 -11.62 25.86
C PRO A 976 -6.91 -12.94 25.78
N LEU A 977 -8.02 -12.95 25.03
CA LEU A 977 -8.84 -14.14 24.81
C LEU A 977 -8.08 -15.22 24.04
N GLU A 978 -7.38 -14.85 22.97
CA GLU A 978 -6.56 -15.77 22.17
C GLU A 978 -5.40 -16.34 23.01
N ARG A 979 -4.74 -15.51 23.82
CA ARG A 979 -3.66 -15.95 24.73
C ARG A 979 -4.16 -16.92 25.79
N TYR A 980 -5.31 -16.65 26.39
CA TYR A 980 -5.91 -17.55 27.37
C TYR A 980 -6.39 -18.84 26.72
N LEU A 981 -6.98 -18.78 25.53
CA LEU A 981 -7.38 -19.99 24.82
C LEU A 981 -6.17 -20.88 24.48
N ALA A 982 -5.03 -20.27 24.09
CA ALA A 982 -3.79 -21.00 23.87
C ALA A 982 -3.25 -21.67 25.15
N SER A 983 -3.46 -21.09 26.33
CA SER A 983 -3.05 -21.71 27.60
C SER A 983 -3.92 -22.90 28.00
N LEU A 984 -5.11 -23.06 27.41
CA LEU A 984 -5.95 -24.25 27.59
C LEU A 984 -5.42 -25.47 26.82
N MET A 985 -4.41 -25.30 25.97
CA MET A 985 -3.76 -26.38 25.24
C MET A 985 -2.94 -27.27 26.19
N PRO A 986 -3.17 -28.59 26.23
CA PRO A 986 -2.33 -29.53 26.96
C PRO A 986 -0.86 -29.44 26.55
N LEU A 987 0.06 -29.64 27.51
CA LEU A 987 1.50 -29.61 27.21
C LEU A 987 1.88 -30.78 26.30
N GLN A 988 2.85 -30.58 25.41
CA GLN A 988 3.26 -31.62 24.45
C GLN A 988 3.71 -32.92 25.13
N LYS A 989 4.34 -32.83 26.31
CA LYS A 989 4.75 -33.98 27.13
C LYS A 989 3.58 -34.86 27.61
N ASP A 990 2.37 -34.29 27.67
CA ASP A 990 1.16 -34.98 28.12
C ASP A 990 0.47 -35.72 26.95
N ILE A 991 0.91 -35.49 25.70
CA ILE A 991 0.41 -36.17 24.50
C ILE A 991 1.12 -37.53 24.38
N SER A 992 0.46 -38.59 24.85
CA SER A 992 0.94 -39.96 24.70
C SER A 992 0.49 -40.57 23.36
N PRO A 993 1.36 -41.23 22.59
CA PRO A 993 0.98 -41.87 21.34
C PRO A 993 0.03 -43.07 21.54
N PHE A 994 0.03 -43.67 22.73
CA PHE A 994 -0.70 -44.91 23.00
C PHE A 994 -2.04 -44.71 23.71
N LYS A 995 -2.42 -43.45 24.01
CA LYS A 995 -3.70 -43.10 24.62
C LYS A 995 -4.59 -42.38 23.59
N SER A 996 -5.81 -42.04 23.95
CA SER A 996 -6.64 -41.16 23.13
C SER A 996 -6.05 -39.75 23.10
N ALA A 997 -6.25 -39.02 21.99
CA ALA A 997 -5.83 -37.63 21.90
C ALA A 997 -6.43 -36.82 23.05
N PRO A 998 -5.63 -36.01 23.76
CA PRO A 998 -6.15 -35.21 24.87
C PRO A 998 -7.15 -34.17 24.35
N GLN A 999 -8.11 -33.83 25.20
CA GLN A 999 -9.05 -32.75 24.92
C GLN A 999 -8.49 -31.43 25.43
N PRO A 1000 -8.85 -30.28 24.82
CA PRO A 1000 -8.60 -28.98 25.39
C PRO A 1000 -9.16 -28.85 26.81
N ASN A 1001 -8.48 -28.09 27.67
CA ASN A 1001 -9.06 -27.72 28.97
C ASN A 1001 -10.29 -26.82 28.76
N PRO A 1002 -11.34 -26.94 29.60
CA PRO A 1002 -12.54 -26.14 29.45
C PRO A 1002 -12.26 -24.66 29.74
N PHE A 1003 -12.85 -23.77 28.95
CA PHE A 1003 -12.75 -22.33 29.18
C PHE A 1003 -13.50 -21.92 30.44
N LYS A 1004 -12.80 -21.33 31.40
CA LYS A 1004 -13.38 -20.76 32.62
C LYS A 1004 -13.32 -19.24 32.59
N GLN A 1005 -14.48 -18.59 32.72
CA GLN A 1005 -14.60 -17.13 32.63
C GLN A 1005 -13.88 -16.43 33.78
N GLU A 1006 -14.02 -16.92 35.02
CA GLU A 1006 -13.40 -16.29 36.21
C GLU A 1006 -11.87 -16.30 36.11
N ASP A 1007 -11.31 -17.45 35.74
CA ASP A 1007 -9.87 -17.61 35.51
C ASP A 1007 -9.35 -16.65 34.43
N PHE A 1008 -10.10 -16.47 33.33
CA PHE A 1008 -9.76 -15.49 32.29
C PHE A 1008 -9.79 -14.06 32.84
N LEU A 1009 -10.86 -13.67 33.53
CA LEU A 1009 -11.01 -12.31 34.07
C LEU A 1009 -9.88 -11.97 35.05
N ALA A 1010 -9.42 -12.94 35.83
CA ALA A 1010 -8.27 -12.78 36.73
C ALA A 1010 -6.95 -12.44 35.99
N THR A 1011 -6.80 -12.84 34.72
CA THR A 1011 -5.61 -12.50 33.92
C THR A 1011 -5.63 -11.08 33.34
N LEU A 1012 -6.79 -10.41 33.38
CA LEU A 1012 -6.94 -9.11 32.71
C LEU A 1012 -6.11 -8.00 33.34
N GLU A 1013 -5.83 -8.05 34.65
CA GLU A 1013 -4.99 -7.02 35.29
C GLU A 1013 -3.58 -6.96 34.69
N GLU A 1014 -2.98 -8.13 34.43
CA GLU A 1014 -1.60 -8.26 33.94
C GLU A 1014 -1.48 -8.27 32.40
N CYS A 1015 -2.55 -8.68 31.71
CA CYS A 1015 -2.51 -8.96 30.26
C CYS A 1015 -3.65 -8.35 29.46
N GLY A 1016 -4.46 -7.46 30.05
CA GLY A 1016 -5.69 -6.96 29.45
C GLY A 1016 -5.50 -5.87 28.38
N PRO A 1017 -6.60 -5.49 27.69
CA PRO A 1017 -6.58 -4.53 26.57
C PRO A 1017 -6.07 -3.14 26.96
N GLN A 1018 -6.11 -2.77 28.24
CA GLN A 1018 -5.61 -1.50 28.75
C GLN A 1018 -4.10 -1.29 28.51
N LEU A 1019 -3.35 -2.36 28.22
CA LEU A 1019 -1.92 -2.30 27.90
C LEU A 1019 -1.63 -1.94 26.44
N THR A 1020 -2.58 -2.20 25.54
CA THR A 1020 -2.38 -2.03 24.08
C THR A 1020 -3.34 -1.03 23.44
N SER A 1021 -4.50 -0.79 24.05
CA SER A 1021 -5.53 0.12 23.54
C SER A 1021 -5.37 1.54 24.09
N SER A 1022 -5.60 2.55 23.25
CA SER A 1022 -5.70 3.96 23.67
C SER A 1022 -6.99 4.26 24.45
N CYS A 1023 -8.01 3.40 24.33
CA CYS A 1023 -9.30 3.56 25.01
C CYS A 1023 -9.23 3.13 26.48
N LYS A 1024 -9.85 3.93 27.36
CA LYS A 1024 -9.99 3.61 28.79
C LYS A 1024 -11.44 3.26 29.12
N GLY A 1025 -11.68 2.37 30.07
CA GLY A 1025 -13.03 1.98 30.45
C GLY A 1025 -13.09 0.74 31.33
N ASP A 1026 -14.29 0.27 31.58
CA ASP A 1026 -14.58 -0.99 32.27
C ASP A 1026 -14.49 -2.17 31.29
N TRP A 1027 -13.26 -2.62 31.03
CA TRP A 1027 -13.00 -3.76 30.14
C TRP A 1027 -13.57 -5.07 30.69
N GLU A 1028 -13.54 -5.27 32.01
CA GLU A 1028 -14.06 -6.47 32.66
C GLU A 1028 -15.57 -6.60 32.45
N GLY A 1029 -16.32 -5.51 32.65
CA GLY A 1029 -17.75 -5.43 32.36
C GLY A 1029 -18.07 -5.73 30.89
N LEU A 1030 -17.25 -5.21 29.97
CA LEU A 1030 -17.41 -5.47 28.54
C LEU A 1030 -17.19 -6.96 28.19
N TYR A 1031 -16.17 -7.62 28.76
CA TYR A 1031 -15.98 -9.07 28.56
C TYR A 1031 -17.12 -9.90 29.11
N LYS A 1032 -17.63 -9.57 30.30
CA LYS A 1032 -18.81 -10.24 30.88
C LYS A 1032 -20.02 -10.15 29.95
N ARG A 1033 -20.23 -8.97 29.32
CA ARG A 1033 -21.28 -8.79 28.33
C ARG A 1033 -21.00 -9.58 27.05
N PHE A 1034 -19.76 -9.57 26.58
CA PHE A 1034 -19.34 -10.30 25.38
C PHE A 1034 -19.50 -11.81 25.52
N PHE A 1035 -19.24 -12.41 26.68
CA PHE A 1035 -19.41 -13.86 26.90
C PHE A 1035 -20.84 -14.36 26.73
N ALA A 1036 -21.83 -13.49 26.95
CA ALA A 1036 -23.23 -13.80 26.70
C ALA A 1036 -23.64 -13.62 25.23
N SER A 1037 -22.76 -13.09 24.38
CA SER A 1037 -23.07 -12.73 23.00
C SER A 1037 -22.93 -13.91 22.01
N PRO A 1038 -23.67 -13.88 20.89
CA PRO A 1038 -23.48 -14.82 19.79
C PRO A 1038 -22.08 -14.76 19.17
N ASN A 1039 -21.44 -13.60 19.18
CA ASN A 1039 -20.10 -13.40 18.62
C ASN A 1039 -19.04 -14.18 19.42
N PHE A 1040 -19.12 -14.16 20.75
CA PHE A 1040 -18.25 -15.00 21.59
C PHE A 1040 -18.50 -16.48 21.34
N LYS A 1041 -19.78 -16.90 21.30
CA LYS A 1041 -20.14 -18.29 21.05
C LYS A 1041 -19.55 -18.79 19.72
N GLY A 1042 -19.75 -18.04 18.63
CA GLY A 1042 -19.23 -18.41 17.31
C GLY A 1042 -17.70 -18.41 17.24
N TRP A 1043 -17.05 -17.42 17.85
CA TRP A 1043 -15.58 -17.41 17.96
C TRP A 1043 -15.06 -18.59 18.78
N TYR A 1044 -15.64 -18.85 19.96
CA TYR A 1044 -15.22 -19.93 20.85
C TYR A 1044 -15.40 -21.30 20.22
N GLU A 1045 -16.56 -21.59 19.62
CA GLU A 1045 -16.83 -22.86 18.94
C GLU A 1045 -15.83 -23.09 17.80
N THR A 1046 -15.58 -22.06 16.99
CA THR A 1046 -14.60 -22.13 15.90
C THR A 1046 -13.20 -22.41 16.42
N ARG A 1047 -12.74 -21.64 17.41
CA ARG A 1047 -11.38 -21.79 17.94
C ARG A 1047 -11.19 -23.07 18.74
N HIS A 1048 -12.19 -23.49 19.50
CA HIS A 1048 -12.15 -24.75 20.22
C HIS A 1048 -12.10 -25.94 19.24
N TYR A 1049 -12.85 -25.87 18.14
CA TYR A 1049 -12.75 -26.84 17.04
C TYR A 1049 -11.34 -26.87 16.43
N GLU A 1050 -10.76 -25.71 16.10
CA GLU A 1050 -9.39 -25.59 15.58
C GLU A 1050 -8.35 -26.18 16.57
N LEU A 1051 -8.50 -25.92 17.86
CA LEU A 1051 -7.62 -26.44 18.91
C LEU A 1051 -7.74 -27.97 19.03
N GLN A 1052 -8.97 -28.50 18.99
CA GLN A 1052 -9.22 -29.94 19.01
C GLN A 1052 -8.60 -30.63 17.78
N GLN A 1053 -8.74 -30.03 16.59
CA GLN A 1053 -8.12 -30.53 15.37
C GLN A 1053 -6.59 -30.48 15.45
N THR A 1054 -6.03 -29.41 16.01
CA THR A 1054 -4.58 -29.27 16.24
C THR A 1054 -4.04 -30.37 17.16
N LEU A 1055 -4.73 -30.66 18.26
CA LEU A 1055 -4.36 -31.76 19.17
C LEU A 1055 -4.47 -33.13 18.51
N GLN A 1056 -5.49 -33.34 17.68
CA GLN A 1056 -5.59 -34.58 16.89
C GLN A 1056 -4.42 -34.72 15.93
N ALA A 1057 -3.98 -33.62 15.32
CA ALA A 1057 -2.85 -33.57 14.39
C ALA A 1057 -1.51 -33.88 15.09
N LEU A 1058 -1.24 -33.22 16.22
CA LEU A 1058 -0.05 -33.49 17.05
C LEU A 1058 -0.01 -34.92 17.57
N HIS A 1059 -1.15 -35.45 18.02
CA HIS A 1059 -1.23 -36.85 18.46
C HIS A 1059 -0.90 -37.84 17.31
N MET A 1060 -1.34 -37.56 16.09
CA MET A 1060 -0.98 -38.38 14.92
C MET A 1060 0.52 -38.35 14.62
N GLN A 1061 1.16 -37.19 14.78
CA GLN A 1061 2.60 -37.06 14.63
C GLN A 1061 3.37 -37.87 15.68
N THR A 1062 3.01 -37.73 16.97
CA THR A 1062 3.65 -38.51 18.04
C THR A 1062 3.46 -40.01 17.80
N LEU A 1063 2.30 -40.42 17.28
CA LEU A 1063 2.03 -41.81 16.92
C LEU A 1063 2.89 -42.30 15.75
N SER A 1064 3.09 -41.49 14.70
CA SER A 1064 3.96 -41.86 13.57
C SER A 1064 5.43 -42.00 13.96
N GLU A 1065 5.91 -41.13 14.86
CA GLU A 1065 7.29 -41.14 15.35
C GLU A 1065 7.56 -42.25 16.38
N SER A 1066 6.51 -42.87 16.94
CA SER A 1066 6.62 -43.89 17.97
C SER A 1066 7.06 -45.27 17.42
N ASN A 1067 7.79 -46.03 18.23
CA ASN A 1067 8.21 -47.40 17.90
C ASN A 1067 7.12 -48.42 18.21
N LEU A 1068 6.13 -48.54 17.32
CA LEU A 1068 5.03 -49.50 17.47
C LEU A 1068 5.50 -50.97 17.44
N ALA A 1069 6.62 -51.28 16.77
CA ALA A 1069 7.16 -52.64 16.72
C ALA A 1069 7.67 -53.13 18.08
N GLU A 1070 8.19 -52.22 18.90
CA GLU A 1070 8.58 -52.50 20.28
C GLU A 1070 7.37 -52.54 21.22
N TRP A 1071 6.39 -51.64 21.03
CA TRP A 1071 5.16 -51.59 21.83
C TRP A 1071 4.33 -52.88 21.73
N VAL A 1072 4.29 -53.53 20.57
CA VAL A 1072 3.58 -54.80 20.35
C VAL A 1072 4.15 -55.95 21.19
N LYS A 1073 5.43 -55.89 21.59
CA LYS A 1073 6.06 -56.96 22.37
C LYS A 1073 5.45 -57.01 23.78
N GLY A 1074 4.76 -58.12 24.07
CA GLY A 1074 4.12 -58.35 25.37
C GLY A 1074 2.70 -57.77 25.51
N LYS A 1075 2.04 -57.40 24.40
CA LYS A 1075 0.64 -56.96 24.37
C LYS A 1075 -0.31 -58.09 23.94
N HIS A 1076 -1.56 -58.03 24.42
CA HIS A 1076 -2.59 -58.98 24.03
C HIS A 1076 -3.12 -58.68 22.61
N GLU A 1077 -3.56 -59.70 21.88
CA GLU A 1077 -4.06 -59.58 20.51
C GLU A 1077 -5.19 -58.54 20.37
N VAL A 1078 -6.09 -58.45 21.37
CA VAL A 1078 -7.18 -57.46 21.41
C VAL A 1078 -6.66 -56.02 21.44
N GLU A 1079 -5.57 -55.76 22.18
CA GLU A 1079 -4.96 -54.42 22.24
C GLU A 1079 -4.29 -54.04 20.91
N ILE A 1080 -3.72 -55.02 20.21
CA ILE A 1080 -3.12 -54.85 18.89
C ILE A 1080 -4.21 -54.54 17.85
N VAL A 1081 -5.34 -55.27 17.89
CA VAL A 1081 -6.50 -55.03 17.02
C VAL A 1081 -7.09 -53.63 17.25
N ASP A 1082 -7.26 -53.20 18.51
CA ASP A 1082 -7.74 -51.85 18.83
C ASP A 1082 -6.81 -50.75 18.29
N MET A 1083 -5.49 -50.94 18.43
CA MET A 1083 -4.50 -50.00 17.85
C MET A 1083 -4.58 -49.94 16.31
N ILE A 1084 -4.79 -51.07 15.64
CA ILE A 1084 -4.98 -51.12 14.18
C ILE A 1084 -6.23 -50.36 13.75
N LEU A 1085 -7.35 -50.53 14.47
CA LEU A 1085 -8.60 -49.79 14.19
C LEU A 1085 -8.41 -48.28 14.40
N ARG A 1086 -7.73 -47.87 15.47
CA ARG A 1086 -7.39 -46.46 15.71
C ARG A 1086 -6.51 -45.89 14.59
N LEU A 1087 -5.50 -46.63 14.13
CA LEU A 1087 -4.66 -46.19 13.00
C LEU A 1087 -5.46 -46.04 11.71
N LYS A 1088 -6.36 -46.98 11.39
CA LYS A 1088 -7.26 -46.85 10.22
C LYS A 1088 -8.10 -45.58 10.32
N GLN A 1089 -8.72 -45.34 11.48
CA GLN A 1089 -9.52 -44.14 11.69
C GLN A 1089 -8.71 -42.85 11.49
N LYS A 1090 -7.47 -42.81 12.01
CA LYS A 1090 -6.54 -41.67 11.82
C LYS A 1090 -6.08 -41.50 10.37
N LEU A 1091 -5.86 -42.59 9.63
CA LEU A 1091 -5.51 -42.55 8.20
C LEU A 1091 -6.64 -42.00 7.33
N THR A 1092 -7.90 -42.26 7.70
CA THR A 1092 -9.07 -41.64 7.06
C THR A 1092 -9.13 -40.13 7.32
N LEU A 1093 -8.86 -39.70 8.57
CA LEU A 1093 -8.80 -38.28 8.95
C LEU A 1093 -7.68 -37.52 8.20
N CYS A 1094 -6.51 -38.14 8.00
CA CYS A 1094 -5.40 -37.56 7.19
C CYS A 1094 -5.77 -37.32 5.72
N GLY A 1095 -6.82 -37.97 5.19
CA GLY A 1095 -7.29 -37.77 3.81
C GLY A 1095 -8.24 -36.59 3.63
N SER A 1096 -8.67 -35.93 4.71
CA SER A 1096 -9.65 -34.83 4.67
C SER A 1096 -8.96 -33.47 4.46
N THR A 1097 -9.53 -32.60 3.60
CA THR A 1097 -8.97 -31.28 3.25
C THR A 1097 -8.79 -30.37 4.47
N GLN A 1098 -9.52 -30.63 5.57
CA GLN A 1098 -9.51 -29.81 6.80
C GLN A 1098 -8.16 -29.83 7.55
N MET A 1099 -7.32 -30.86 7.35
CA MET A 1099 -6.00 -30.94 7.99
C MET A 1099 -4.98 -29.95 7.40
N ALA A 1100 -5.17 -29.50 6.15
CA ALA A 1100 -4.22 -28.62 5.44
C ALA A 1100 -4.25 -27.15 5.92
N ALA A 1101 -5.31 -26.74 6.61
CA ALA A 1101 -5.54 -25.37 7.09
C ALA A 1101 -5.06 -25.14 8.54
N LEU A 1102 -4.57 -26.17 9.22
CA LEU A 1102 -4.14 -26.06 10.62
C LEU A 1102 -2.80 -25.30 10.75
N PRO A 1103 -2.56 -24.61 11.89
CA PRO A 1103 -1.32 -23.88 12.12
C PRO A 1103 -0.06 -24.76 12.18
N VAL A 1104 -0.23 -26.05 12.48
CA VAL A 1104 0.88 -27.01 12.59
C VAL A 1104 1.23 -27.52 11.20
N GLN A 1105 2.42 -27.14 10.72
CA GLN A 1105 3.01 -27.65 9.47
C GLN A 1105 3.41 -29.12 9.65
N LEU A 1106 2.43 -30.02 9.58
CA LEU A 1106 2.71 -31.44 9.50
C LEU A 1106 3.21 -31.78 8.10
N ASN A 1107 4.28 -32.57 8.03
CA ASN A 1107 4.71 -33.20 6.78
C ASN A 1107 3.74 -34.35 6.46
N THR A 1108 2.51 -33.98 6.08
CA THR A 1108 1.33 -34.86 6.02
C THR A 1108 1.52 -36.07 5.11
N LYS A 1109 2.36 -35.96 4.07
CA LYS A 1109 2.74 -37.09 3.22
C LYS A 1109 3.61 -38.11 3.98
N ASP A 1110 4.66 -37.66 4.66
CA ASP A 1110 5.57 -38.52 5.42
C ASP A 1110 4.87 -39.19 6.61
N THR A 1111 4.06 -38.42 7.36
CA THR A 1111 3.27 -38.94 8.48
C THR A 1111 2.29 -40.03 8.01
N ARG A 1112 1.60 -39.82 6.88
CA ARG A 1112 0.68 -40.80 6.32
C ARG A 1112 1.40 -42.08 5.91
N GLU A 1113 2.53 -41.96 5.22
CA GLU A 1113 3.32 -43.13 4.82
C GLU A 1113 3.86 -43.92 6.02
N GLN A 1114 4.35 -43.24 7.06
CA GLN A 1114 4.83 -43.90 8.28
C GLN A 1114 3.70 -44.62 9.01
N LEU A 1115 2.52 -44.01 9.14
CA LEU A 1115 1.35 -44.65 9.74
C LEU A 1115 0.88 -45.87 8.92
N LEU A 1116 0.94 -45.82 7.59
CA LEU A 1116 0.67 -46.98 6.73
C LEU A 1116 1.69 -48.11 6.96
N ARG A 1117 2.99 -47.80 7.05
CA ARG A 1117 4.04 -48.79 7.35
C ARG A 1117 3.84 -49.44 8.73
N HIS A 1118 3.46 -48.65 9.73
CA HIS A 1118 3.15 -49.15 11.07
C HIS A 1118 1.91 -50.06 11.08
N LEU A 1119 0.86 -49.67 10.35
CA LEU A 1119 -0.35 -50.48 10.17
C LEU A 1119 -0.01 -51.86 9.55
N ASP A 1120 0.77 -51.87 8.47
CA ASP A 1120 1.18 -53.11 7.79
C ASP A 1120 2.09 -53.98 8.67
N SER A 1121 2.99 -53.36 9.43
CA SER A 1121 3.86 -54.06 10.39
C SER A 1121 3.03 -54.78 11.48
N MET A 1122 2.07 -54.08 12.09
CA MET A 1122 1.23 -54.67 13.14
C MET A 1122 0.30 -55.76 12.63
N LYS A 1123 -0.25 -55.61 11.41
CA LYS A 1123 -1.05 -56.67 10.77
C LYS A 1123 -0.27 -57.98 10.63
N ARG A 1124 1.06 -57.93 10.38
CA ARG A 1124 1.90 -59.14 10.24
C ARG A 1124 2.07 -59.92 11.54
N CYS A 1125 1.94 -59.25 12.69
CA CYS A 1125 2.07 -59.86 14.02
C CYS A 1125 0.81 -60.62 14.49
N LEU A 1126 -0.32 -60.51 13.77
CA LEU A 1126 -1.57 -61.19 14.14
C LEU A 1126 -1.70 -62.59 13.49
N PRO A 1127 -2.44 -63.52 14.11
CA PRO A 1127 -2.85 -64.79 13.49
C PRO A 1127 -3.72 -64.60 12.22
N ASP A 1128 -3.76 -65.62 11.35
CA ASP A 1128 -4.33 -65.50 9.99
C ASP A 1128 -5.86 -65.35 9.95
N ASP A 1129 -6.57 -65.84 10.96
CA ASP A 1129 -8.01 -65.66 11.17
C ASP A 1129 -8.37 -64.19 11.47
N LEU A 1130 -7.61 -63.52 12.36
CA LEU A 1130 -7.78 -62.10 12.68
C LEU A 1130 -7.37 -61.18 11.52
N LYS A 1131 -6.35 -61.57 10.73
CA LYS A 1131 -5.96 -60.84 9.51
C LYS A 1131 -7.07 -60.82 8.46
N GLN A 1132 -7.80 -61.93 8.27
CA GLN A 1132 -8.92 -61.99 7.32
C GLN A 1132 -10.07 -61.07 7.73
N ILE A 1133 -10.40 -61.02 9.02
CA ILE A 1133 -11.44 -60.12 9.55
C ILE A 1133 -11.05 -58.65 9.34
N LEU A 1134 -9.80 -58.28 9.66
CA LEU A 1134 -9.30 -56.91 9.52
C LEU A 1134 -9.11 -56.42 8.08
N ASN A 1135 -9.10 -57.30 7.08
CA ASN A 1135 -9.06 -56.90 5.67
C ASN A 1135 -10.47 -56.70 5.08
N ASN A 1136 -11.52 -57.22 5.73
CA ASN A 1136 -12.92 -57.04 5.34
C ASN A 1136 -13.60 -55.83 6.01
N ILE A 1137 -12.96 -55.24 7.04
CA ILE A 1137 -13.34 -54.00 7.75
C ILE A 1137 -12.43 -52.87 7.27
#